data_AF-A0A6G1W5D0-F1
#
_entry.id   AF-A0A6G1W5D0-F1
#
_cell.length_a   1.000
_cell.length_b   1.000
_cell.length_c   1.000
_cell.angle_alpha   90.00
_cell.angle_beta   90.00
_cell.angle_gamma   90.00
#
_symmetry.space_group_name_H-M   'P 1'
#
loop_
_entity.id
_entity.type
_entity.pdbx_description
1 polymer ?
#
loop_
_entity_poly.entity_id
_entity_poly.type
_entity_poly.pdbx_seq_one_letter_code
_entity_poly.pdbx_strand_id
1 'polypeptide(L)'
;MPKDYSPLLDLLIASRPGREHQRDRFNAALLALDIHSVFDIIRFSRNDFIDRLAKHCDEDGGQAYDNAVGYASKIELLARTPSLRDPDMLRNKRGSTSDPHAPPTYATLFPENEDSFCSASSLAAVDSPAAYLRALYMFALQVEQTGKGTQEKITLDQRRPALKYLMIDDENTHRELPMLTLVNETLREHLKKYLNDNSDLYGNRTVEQVLTELRFPFELPFDLAHQQCVLSLSGQKPQLGALNYLISLKLPYTQQPENKYGVVYQEAYEAQRLLTLLSPAQQNLLTEDIYGQNPSLDAQPASFFKKHYGNAQPITDQQHFMQNTGLNTDQLLELLALGRHRPQRSAHVLPAPAQITSDQNIGARYINGPLVGGKKRLGLSTFTAEKMHLEQTTNQRYDRLQRMIRLQRWLDIPFFELDEFVHSAQRCEGTPSDSLIINDNTLRALGVFRYLSRRFAINLKTFSAWLYQLSVHGTGKQAALFDQVFNPPNWLHSPLTLDNQPLDLTTTDATLFRICASLGLEDTPVSMGLLKTRTQDYLSQPARNISTLSSFYRQATLPGLFALSINECDQLVHMLGGADYRRQLVIPALRTSGSNSPPDFLDVLMQLDWAVTWLKESKTSTSQLRRQLLLDTAPPPASVQARLAQVHTVLQGTQEYFLPQTMLDELDLPQAEASAKHLELPWNMLLGKALLGSVRKVLSQAPHSAGQ
;
A
#
# COMPACT_ATOMS: atom_id res chain seq x y z
N MET A 1 46.91 -10.56 14.83
CA MET A 1 47.88 -11.39 15.59
C MET A 1 47.45 -11.40 17.04
N PRO A 2 47.52 -12.52 17.78
CA PRO A 2 48.02 -13.85 17.40
C PRO A 2 46.98 -14.96 17.70
N LYS A 3 47.16 -16.26 17.42
CA LYS A 3 48.00 -17.09 16.53
C LYS A 3 47.41 -18.51 16.63
N ASP A 4 47.43 -19.19 15.49
CA ASP A 4 47.58 -20.63 15.26
C ASP A 4 47.83 -21.55 16.47
N TYR A 5 47.14 -22.69 16.50
CA TYR A 5 47.82 -24.00 16.51
C TYR A 5 46.91 -25.09 15.93
N SER A 6 47.41 -25.76 14.88
CA SER A 6 46.78 -26.89 14.20
C SER A 6 47.07 -28.22 14.92
N PRO A 7 46.14 -29.18 14.97
CA PRO A 7 46.42 -30.56 15.40
C PRO A 7 47.11 -31.39 14.30
N LEU A 8 47.61 -30.76 13.23
CA LEU A 8 48.55 -31.36 12.27
C LEU A 8 49.90 -31.73 12.93
N LEU A 9 50.15 -31.31 14.17
CA LEU A 9 51.27 -31.80 15.00
C LEU A 9 50.98 -33.10 15.75
N ASP A 10 49.72 -33.47 16.00
CA ASP A 10 49.38 -34.78 16.61
C ASP A 10 49.37 -35.91 15.58
N LEU A 11 49.61 -35.59 14.31
CA LEU A 11 49.90 -36.57 13.27
C LEU A 11 51.35 -37.10 13.32
N LEU A 12 52.18 -36.73 14.30
CA LEU A 12 53.62 -37.05 14.29
C LEU A 12 54.19 -37.82 15.50
N ILE A 13 53.41 -38.17 16.52
CA ILE A 13 53.92 -38.95 17.68
C ILE A 13 52.98 -40.12 18.03
N ALA A 14 52.85 -41.06 17.11
CA ALA A 14 52.82 -42.49 17.41
C ALA A 14 52.97 -43.25 16.10
N SER A 15 54.12 -43.93 15.98
CA SER A 15 54.50 -44.90 14.96
C SER A 15 53.33 -45.63 14.29
N ARG A 16 53.24 -45.53 12.96
CA ARG A 16 52.44 -46.41 12.10
C ARG A 16 52.65 -47.88 12.51
N PRO A 17 51.60 -48.63 12.90
CA PRO A 17 51.63 -50.07 12.76
C PRO A 17 51.49 -50.40 11.27
N GLY A 18 52.24 -51.40 10.80
CA GLY A 18 52.34 -51.74 9.38
C GLY A 18 50.98 -51.98 8.69
N ARG A 19 50.97 -51.82 7.36
CA ARG A 19 49.81 -52.09 6.47
C ARG A 19 49.17 -53.49 6.65
N GLU A 20 49.85 -54.42 7.32
CA GLU A 20 49.29 -55.72 7.69
C GLU A 20 48.22 -55.60 8.79
N HIS A 21 48.45 -54.78 9.84
CA HIS A 21 47.50 -54.67 10.97
C HIS A 21 46.18 -53.93 10.64
N GLN A 22 46.13 -53.09 9.61
CA GLN A 22 44.89 -52.42 9.16
C GLN A 22 43.98 -53.37 8.39
N ARG A 23 44.53 -54.15 7.45
CA ARG A 23 43.79 -55.21 6.74
C ARG A 23 43.24 -56.27 7.69
N ASP A 24 44.01 -56.66 8.71
CA ASP A 24 43.55 -57.63 9.70
C ASP A 24 42.38 -57.10 10.53
N ARG A 25 42.35 -55.80 10.84
CA ARG A 25 41.23 -55.15 11.56
C ARG A 25 39.99 -54.98 10.70
N PHE A 26 40.13 -54.59 9.43
CA PHE A 26 39.01 -54.50 8.50
C PHE A 26 38.41 -55.90 8.23
N ASN A 27 39.25 -56.91 7.99
CA ASN A 27 38.80 -58.28 7.81
C ASN A 27 38.14 -58.85 9.09
N ALA A 28 38.68 -58.57 10.27
CA ALA A 28 38.07 -58.96 11.54
C ALA A 28 36.71 -58.26 11.77
N ALA A 29 36.58 -56.99 11.36
CA ALA A 29 35.32 -56.24 11.42
C ALA A 29 34.26 -56.83 10.48
N LEU A 30 34.65 -57.21 9.24
CA LEU A 30 33.74 -57.89 8.31
C LEU A 30 33.30 -59.26 8.83
N LEU A 31 34.22 -60.04 9.42
CA LEU A 31 33.89 -61.33 10.06
C LEU A 31 32.97 -61.18 11.28
N ALA A 32 33.16 -60.13 12.10
CA ALA A 32 32.28 -59.83 13.23
C ALA A 32 30.86 -59.42 12.79
N LEU A 33 30.72 -58.90 11.57
CA LEU A 33 29.46 -58.53 10.94
C LEU A 33 28.86 -59.66 10.07
N ASP A 34 29.49 -60.85 10.05
CA ASP A 34 29.10 -62.02 9.22
C ASP A 34 29.11 -61.74 7.70
N ILE A 35 30.01 -60.88 7.25
CA ILE A 35 30.17 -60.47 5.85
C ILE A 35 31.36 -61.23 5.24
N HIS A 36 31.08 -62.13 4.29
CA HIS A 36 32.08 -63.01 3.69
C HIS A 36 32.39 -62.70 2.22
N SER A 37 31.55 -61.90 1.56
CA SER A 37 31.75 -61.51 0.17
C SER A 37 31.36 -60.07 -0.11
N VAL A 38 31.83 -59.58 -1.24
CA VAL A 38 31.43 -58.28 -1.80
C VAL A 38 29.93 -58.21 -2.04
N PHE A 39 29.29 -59.35 -2.36
CA PHE A 39 27.85 -59.45 -2.53
C PHE A 39 27.08 -59.33 -1.20
N ASP A 40 27.71 -59.67 -0.08
CA ASP A 40 27.11 -59.48 1.25
C ASP A 40 27.16 -58.02 1.70
N ILE A 41 28.17 -57.26 1.26
CA ILE A 41 28.27 -55.81 1.49
C ILE A 41 27.13 -55.07 0.77
N ILE A 42 26.89 -55.36 -0.51
CA ILE A 42 25.86 -54.68 -1.31
C ILE A 42 24.42 -55.08 -0.94
N ARG A 43 24.23 -56.08 -0.07
CA ARG A 43 22.90 -56.44 0.47
C ARG A 43 22.43 -55.43 1.52
N PHE A 44 23.34 -54.67 2.11
CA PHE A 44 23.01 -53.56 3.00
C PHE A 44 22.84 -52.28 2.19
N SER A 45 22.08 -51.31 2.74
CA SER A 45 22.12 -49.95 2.19
C SER A 45 23.48 -49.30 2.50
N ARG A 46 23.92 -48.35 1.66
CA ARG A 46 25.23 -47.68 1.82
C ARG A 46 25.41 -47.09 3.23
N ASN A 47 24.38 -46.43 3.75
CA ASN A 47 24.43 -45.83 5.09
C ASN A 47 24.43 -46.89 6.20
N ASP A 48 23.63 -47.96 6.07
CA ASP A 48 23.60 -49.04 7.05
C ASP A 48 24.95 -49.77 7.14
N PHE A 49 25.61 -49.98 6.01
CA PHE A 49 26.93 -50.60 6.00
C PHE A 49 27.98 -49.70 6.65
N ILE A 50 27.99 -48.40 6.33
CA ILE A 50 28.92 -47.43 6.94
C ILE A 50 28.70 -47.37 8.46
N ASP A 51 27.46 -47.27 8.92
CA ASP A 51 27.14 -47.17 10.35
C ASP A 51 27.47 -48.45 11.13
N ARG A 52 27.38 -49.62 10.49
CA ARG A 52 27.76 -50.89 11.10
C ARG A 52 29.27 -51.08 11.11
N LEU A 53 29.95 -50.73 10.02
CA LEU A 53 31.41 -50.84 9.92
C LEU A 53 32.11 -49.87 10.89
N ALA A 54 31.60 -48.64 11.00
CA ALA A 54 32.13 -47.61 11.90
C ALA A 54 32.14 -48.01 13.38
N LYS A 55 31.31 -48.99 13.79
CA LYS A 55 31.31 -49.53 15.16
C LYS A 55 32.47 -50.47 15.45
N HIS A 56 33.13 -50.97 14.42
CA HIS A 56 34.17 -52.01 14.52
C HIS A 56 35.50 -51.57 13.90
N CYS A 57 35.51 -50.59 13.00
CA CYS A 57 36.69 -50.12 12.29
C CYS A 57 36.56 -48.63 11.89
N ASP A 58 37.67 -47.88 11.95
CA ASP A 58 37.75 -46.47 11.52
C ASP A 58 38.10 -46.32 10.01
N GLU A 59 38.00 -47.39 9.23
CA GLU A 59 38.22 -47.32 7.78
C GLU A 59 37.04 -46.67 7.05
N ASP A 60 37.31 -46.07 5.88
CA ASP A 60 36.30 -45.37 5.07
C ASP A 60 35.29 -46.37 4.49
N GLY A 61 34.19 -46.58 5.23
CA GLY A 61 33.11 -47.47 4.84
C GLY A 61 32.41 -47.04 3.55
N GLY A 62 32.43 -45.76 3.21
CA GLY A 62 31.87 -45.25 1.96
C GLY A 62 32.70 -45.73 0.78
N GLN A 63 34.02 -45.55 0.87
CA GLN A 63 34.94 -46.03 -0.16
C GLN A 63 34.94 -47.56 -0.27
N ALA A 64 34.84 -48.28 0.86
CA ALA A 64 34.73 -49.74 0.86
C ALA A 64 33.43 -50.23 0.19
N TYR A 65 32.30 -49.57 0.44
CA TYR A 65 31.02 -49.88 -0.21
C TYR A 65 31.04 -49.60 -1.71
N ASP A 66 31.57 -48.45 -2.13
CA ASP A 66 31.62 -48.08 -3.54
C ASP A 66 32.57 -49.01 -4.31
N ASN A 67 33.71 -49.38 -3.70
CA ASN A 67 34.58 -50.42 -4.22
C ASN A 67 33.86 -51.77 -4.31
N ALA A 68 33.05 -52.13 -3.30
CA ALA A 68 32.29 -53.37 -3.29
C ALA A 68 31.25 -53.40 -4.43
N VAL A 69 30.50 -52.33 -4.64
CA VAL A 69 29.60 -52.21 -5.79
C VAL A 69 30.36 -52.37 -7.11
N GLY A 70 31.51 -51.69 -7.26
CA GLY A 70 32.35 -51.83 -8.45
C GLY A 70 32.87 -53.25 -8.67
N TYR A 71 33.35 -53.92 -7.61
CA TYR A 71 33.84 -55.29 -7.70
C TYR A 71 32.72 -56.31 -7.90
N ALA A 72 31.55 -56.14 -7.29
CA ALA A 72 30.39 -57.00 -7.50
C ALA A 72 29.92 -56.93 -8.96
N SER A 73 29.78 -55.71 -9.51
CA SER A 73 29.47 -55.51 -10.93
C SER A 73 30.53 -56.12 -11.84
N LYS A 74 31.82 -56.00 -11.48
CA LYS A 74 32.93 -56.61 -12.24
C LYS A 74 32.93 -58.14 -12.15
N ILE A 75 32.62 -58.73 -10.99
CA ILE A 75 32.53 -60.18 -10.80
C ILE A 75 31.29 -60.72 -11.52
N GLU A 76 30.17 -60.01 -11.48
CA GLU A 76 28.96 -60.36 -12.23
C GLU A 76 29.21 -60.29 -13.75
N LEU A 77 29.92 -59.26 -14.23
CA LEU A 77 30.36 -59.15 -15.62
C LEU A 77 31.32 -60.29 -16.02
N LEU A 78 32.29 -60.62 -15.16
CA LEU A 78 33.22 -61.74 -15.35
C LEU A 78 32.53 -63.10 -15.27
N ALA A 79 31.48 -63.25 -14.47
CA ALA A 79 30.69 -64.48 -14.37
C ALA A 79 29.74 -64.65 -15.56
N ARG A 80 29.28 -63.55 -16.16
CA ARG A 80 28.50 -63.53 -17.41
C ARG A 80 29.33 -63.83 -18.66
N THR A 81 30.67 -63.87 -18.56
CA THR A 81 31.57 -64.37 -19.60
C THR A 81 31.95 -65.83 -19.31
N PRO A 82 31.49 -66.84 -20.07
CA PRO A 82 31.79 -68.23 -19.74
C PRO A 82 33.25 -68.60 -20.07
N SER A 83 33.97 -69.04 -19.03
CA SER A 83 35.17 -69.90 -18.99
C SER A 83 35.99 -70.07 -20.29
N LEU A 84 37.06 -69.28 -20.43
CA LEU A 84 38.35 -69.71 -21.01
C LEU A 84 39.47 -68.87 -20.37
N ARG A 85 39.95 -69.28 -19.19
CA ARG A 85 41.23 -68.80 -18.64
C ARG A 85 42.19 -69.98 -18.56
N ASP A 86 42.76 -70.32 -19.71
CA ASP A 86 44.08 -70.95 -19.76
C ASP A 86 45.13 -69.82 -19.58
N PRO A 87 46.12 -69.93 -18.68
CA PRO A 87 47.02 -68.82 -18.33
C PRO A 87 47.94 -68.31 -19.46
N ASP A 88 48.00 -68.99 -20.60
CA ASP A 88 48.96 -68.67 -21.68
C ASP A 88 48.47 -67.61 -22.70
N MET A 89 47.24 -67.10 -22.58
CA MET A 89 46.68 -66.16 -23.57
C MET A 89 46.90 -64.66 -23.26
N LEU A 90 47.64 -64.31 -22.20
CA LEU A 90 47.97 -62.89 -21.92
C LEU A 90 49.01 -62.28 -22.88
N ARG A 91 49.48 -63.02 -23.90
CA ARG A 91 50.51 -62.50 -24.83
C ARG A 91 50.01 -62.07 -26.21
N ASN A 92 48.74 -62.28 -26.57
CA ASN A 92 48.25 -61.91 -27.90
C ASN A 92 47.04 -60.95 -27.86
N LYS A 93 47.31 -59.66 -27.59
CA LYS A 93 46.46 -58.55 -28.05
C LYS A 93 46.63 -58.37 -29.56
N ARG A 94 45.97 -59.18 -30.38
CA ARG A 94 45.64 -58.86 -31.79
C ARG A 94 44.32 -59.53 -32.17
N GLY A 95 43.35 -58.69 -32.54
CA GLY A 95 42.11 -58.99 -33.27
C GLY A 95 41.50 -60.38 -33.09
N SER A 96 40.47 -60.49 -32.25
CA SER A 96 39.53 -61.61 -32.32
C SER A 96 38.63 -61.43 -33.53
N THR A 97 39.17 -61.68 -34.73
CA THR A 97 38.37 -61.97 -35.91
C THR A 97 38.00 -63.46 -35.89
N SER A 98 36.70 -63.71 -35.78
CA SER A 98 35.96 -64.83 -36.40
C SER A 98 36.43 -66.26 -36.12
N ASP A 99 35.81 -66.89 -35.13
CA ASP A 99 35.43 -68.31 -35.26
C ASP A 99 34.01 -68.37 -35.87
N PRO A 100 33.82 -68.87 -37.10
CA PRO A 100 32.51 -68.93 -37.76
C PRO A 100 31.52 -69.90 -37.10
N HIS A 101 31.98 -70.73 -36.15
CA HIS A 101 31.17 -71.74 -35.48
C HIS A 101 30.90 -71.45 -33.99
N ALA A 102 31.33 -70.29 -33.48
CA ALA A 102 30.96 -69.87 -32.13
C ALA A 102 29.47 -69.50 -32.08
N PRO A 103 28.69 -70.02 -31.11
CA PRO A 103 27.28 -69.65 -30.97
C PRO A 103 27.17 -68.14 -30.74
N PRO A 104 26.16 -67.47 -31.32
CA PRO A 104 26.04 -66.02 -31.22
C PRO A 104 25.92 -65.63 -29.75
N THR A 105 26.97 -65.01 -29.24
CA THR A 105 27.06 -64.57 -27.85
C THR A 105 26.60 -63.11 -27.79
N TYR A 106 25.98 -62.68 -26.69
CA TYR A 106 25.47 -61.31 -26.55
C TYR A 106 26.52 -60.25 -26.94
N ALA A 107 27.77 -60.40 -26.49
CA ALA A 107 28.89 -59.49 -26.82
C ALA A 107 29.26 -59.47 -28.32
N THR A 108 28.97 -60.54 -29.07
CA THR A 108 29.20 -60.59 -30.54
C THR A 108 28.04 -60.03 -31.34
N LEU A 109 26.81 -60.08 -30.79
CA LEU A 109 25.61 -59.49 -31.39
C LEU A 109 25.46 -58.00 -31.05
N PHE A 110 25.95 -57.60 -29.88
CA PHE A 110 25.90 -56.25 -29.32
C PHE A 110 27.32 -55.88 -28.82
N PRO A 111 28.23 -55.48 -29.73
CA PRO A 111 29.58 -55.08 -29.34
C PRO A 111 29.51 -53.87 -28.40
N GLU A 112 29.90 -54.07 -27.13
CA GLU A 112 29.94 -53.02 -26.13
C GLU A 112 31.04 -52.03 -26.49
N ASN A 113 30.66 -50.76 -26.71
CA ASN A 113 31.61 -49.71 -27.00
C ASN A 113 32.07 -49.12 -25.66
N GLU A 114 33.34 -49.21 -25.28
CA GLU A 114 33.79 -48.67 -23.97
C GLU A 114 33.52 -47.15 -23.85
N ASP A 115 33.43 -46.44 -24.98
CA ASP A 115 33.03 -45.02 -25.08
C ASP A 115 31.55 -44.75 -24.75
N SER A 116 30.73 -45.80 -24.56
CA SER A 116 29.28 -45.72 -24.26
C SER A 116 28.96 -45.78 -22.76
N PHE A 117 29.96 -45.99 -21.90
CA PHE A 117 29.78 -45.93 -20.46
C PHE A 117 29.86 -44.48 -19.96
N CYS A 118 28.88 -44.09 -19.14
CA CYS A 118 28.80 -42.78 -18.50
C CYS A 118 28.76 -42.92 -16.97
N SER A 119 29.05 -41.85 -16.24
CA SER A 119 28.89 -41.85 -14.78
C SER A 119 27.40 -41.98 -14.40
N ALA A 120 27.10 -42.52 -13.22
CA ALA A 120 25.72 -42.63 -12.72
C ALA A 120 25.02 -41.27 -12.57
N SER A 121 25.79 -40.19 -12.38
CA SER A 121 25.29 -38.81 -12.32
C SER A 121 25.18 -38.15 -13.71
N SER A 122 25.54 -38.85 -14.78
CA SER A 122 25.51 -38.30 -16.14
C SER A 122 24.08 -38.18 -16.64
N LEU A 123 23.80 -37.11 -17.38
CA LEU A 123 22.56 -36.96 -18.13
C LEU A 123 22.32 -38.11 -19.12
N ALA A 124 23.39 -38.68 -19.65
CA ALA A 124 23.36 -39.80 -20.59
C ALA A 124 23.11 -41.16 -19.92
N ALA A 125 23.05 -41.22 -18.59
CA ALA A 125 22.73 -42.45 -17.88
C ALA A 125 21.29 -42.89 -18.22
N VAL A 126 21.10 -44.21 -18.37
CA VAL A 126 19.81 -44.79 -18.79
C VAL A 126 18.72 -44.59 -17.73
N ASP A 127 19.13 -44.43 -16.49
CA ASP A 127 18.32 -44.16 -15.30
C ASP A 127 18.30 -42.67 -14.91
N SER A 128 18.82 -41.78 -15.76
CA SER A 128 18.81 -40.34 -15.49
C SER A 128 17.38 -39.76 -15.53
N PRO A 129 17.14 -38.63 -14.83
CA PRO A 129 15.86 -37.91 -14.94
C PRO A 129 15.49 -37.53 -16.38
N ALA A 130 16.50 -37.26 -17.22
CA ALA A 130 16.30 -36.98 -18.64
C ALA A 130 15.85 -38.20 -19.44
N ALA A 131 16.44 -39.37 -19.18
CA ALA A 131 16.00 -40.61 -19.79
C ALA A 131 14.55 -40.93 -19.40
N TYR A 132 14.19 -40.70 -18.13
CA TYR A 132 12.82 -40.83 -17.64
C TYR A 132 11.86 -39.84 -18.31
N LEU A 133 12.22 -38.55 -18.40
CA LEU A 133 11.41 -37.53 -19.08
C LEU A 133 11.16 -37.89 -20.55
N ARG A 134 12.19 -38.37 -21.26
CA ARG A 134 12.05 -38.85 -22.64
C ARG A 134 11.09 -40.02 -22.73
N ALA A 135 11.19 -41.00 -21.82
CA ALA A 135 10.29 -42.14 -21.78
C ALA A 135 8.83 -41.69 -21.55
N LEU A 136 8.60 -40.77 -20.60
CA LEU A 136 7.28 -40.18 -20.34
C LEU A 136 6.72 -39.43 -21.55
N TYR A 137 7.53 -38.63 -22.23
CA TYR A 137 7.10 -37.91 -23.43
C TYR A 137 6.68 -38.88 -24.54
N MET A 138 7.47 -39.91 -24.80
CA MET A 138 7.13 -40.94 -25.79
C MET A 138 5.87 -41.72 -25.40
N PHE A 139 5.72 -42.05 -24.12
CA PHE A 139 4.52 -42.71 -23.61
C PHE A 139 3.27 -41.83 -23.77
N ALA A 140 3.36 -40.53 -23.45
CA ALA A 140 2.26 -39.60 -23.63
C ALA A 140 1.82 -39.52 -25.11
N LEU A 141 2.77 -39.47 -26.05
CA LEU A 141 2.47 -39.50 -27.49
C LEU A 141 1.79 -40.81 -27.93
N GLN A 142 2.16 -41.95 -27.35
CA GLN A 142 1.48 -43.22 -27.62
C GLN A 142 0.05 -43.20 -27.07
N VAL A 143 -0.16 -42.70 -25.85
CA VAL A 143 -1.49 -42.59 -25.24
C VAL A 143 -2.43 -41.75 -26.10
N GLU A 144 -1.96 -40.65 -26.67
CA GLU A 144 -2.76 -39.79 -27.56
C GLU A 144 -3.29 -40.54 -28.79
N GLN A 145 -2.57 -41.54 -29.27
CA GLN A 145 -2.99 -42.38 -30.40
C GLN A 145 -4.11 -43.36 -30.03
N THR A 146 -4.27 -43.72 -28.74
CA THR A 146 -5.19 -44.79 -28.32
C THR A 146 -6.65 -44.37 -28.09
N GLY A 147 -6.93 -43.07 -27.91
CA GLY A 147 -8.29 -42.59 -27.60
C GLY A 147 -9.31 -42.80 -28.74
N LYS A 148 -10.51 -43.31 -28.43
CA LYS A 148 -11.61 -43.60 -29.37
C LYS A 148 -12.81 -42.61 -29.28
N GLY A 149 -12.56 -41.35 -28.89
CA GLY A 149 -13.60 -40.32 -28.81
C GLY A 149 -13.92 -39.68 -30.16
N THR A 150 -15.12 -39.13 -30.31
CA THR A 150 -15.57 -38.36 -31.48
C THR A 150 -15.20 -36.88 -31.42
N GLN A 151 -14.73 -36.39 -30.26
CA GLN A 151 -14.24 -35.02 -30.10
C GLN A 151 -12.79 -34.89 -30.56
N GLU A 152 -12.44 -33.70 -31.04
CA GLU A 152 -11.05 -33.36 -31.38
C GLU A 152 -10.15 -33.51 -30.16
N LYS A 153 -9.01 -34.21 -30.32
CA LYS A 153 -8.08 -34.48 -29.23
C LYS A 153 -7.20 -33.26 -29.01
N ILE A 154 -7.16 -32.76 -27.78
CA ILE A 154 -6.21 -31.72 -27.37
C ILE A 154 -4.85 -32.39 -27.07
N THR A 155 -3.92 -32.33 -28.01
CA THR A 155 -2.61 -33.00 -27.91
C THR A 155 -1.65 -32.29 -26.94
N LEU A 156 -0.59 -32.98 -26.54
CA LEU A 156 0.47 -32.42 -25.69
C LEU A 156 1.17 -31.27 -26.39
N ASP A 157 1.41 -31.39 -27.71
CA ASP A 157 1.98 -30.35 -28.55
C ASP A 157 1.09 -29.08 -28.60
N GLN A 158 -0.24 -29.25 -28.60
CA GLN A 158 -1.16 -28.12 -28.53
C GLN A 158 -1.17 -27.44 -27.15
N ARG A 159 -1.06 -28.20 -26.06
CA ARG A 159 -1.12 -27.67 -24.67
C ARG A 159 0.20 -27.05 -24.21
N ARG A 160 1.32 -27.62 -24.67
CA ARG A 160 2.69 -27.33 -24.23
C ARG A 160 3.66 -27.51 -25.40
N PRO A 161 3.58 -26.67 -26.45
CA PRO A 161 4.43 -26.78 -27.63
C PRO A 161 5.94 -26.68 -27.30
N ALA A 162 6.29 -25.95 -26.24
CA ALA A 162 7.66 -25.78 -25.79
C ALA A 162 8.34 -27.12 -25.39
N LEU A 163 7.60 -28.10 -24.86
CA LEU A 163 8.18 -29.38 -24.41
C LEU A 163 8.85 -30.17 -25.54
N LYS A 164 8.34 -30.03 -26.76
CA LYS A 164 8.89 -30.71 -27.94
C LYS A 164 10.27 -30.19 -28.33
N TYR A 165 10.54 -28.92 -28.05
CA TYR A 165 11.79 -28.24 -28.41
C TYR A 165 12.69 -27.98 -27.20
N LEU A 166 12.29 -28.45 -26.00
CA LEU A 166 13.08 -28.33 -24.79
C LEU A 166 14.38 -29.12 -24.94
N MET A 167 15.51 -28.42 -24.90
CA MET A 167 16.83 -29.04 -24.95
C MET A 167 17.11 -29.74 -23.63
N ILE A 168 17.56 -30.99 -23.71
CA ILE A 168 17.99 -31.75 -22.54
C ILE A 168 19.51 -31.52 -22.40
N ASP A 169 19.87 -30.61 -21.51
CA ASP A 169 21.25 -30.28 -21.14
C ASP A 169 21.39 -30.17 -19.61
N ASP A 170 22.61 -29.96 -19.13
CA ASP A 170 22.91 -29.87 -17.71
C ASP A 170 22.18 -28.69 -17.04
N GLU A 171 22.10 -27.54 -17.72
CA GLU A 171 21.44 -26.35 -17.21
C GLU A 171 19.94 -26.59 -17.01
N ASN A 172 19.23 -27.07 -18.03
CA ASN A 172 17.78 -27.31 -17.96
C ASN A 172 17.41 -28.45 -17.01
N THR A 173 18.35 -29.37 -16.73
CA THR A 173 18.10 -30.52 -15.85
C THR A 173 18.34 -30.19 -14.38
N HIS A 174 19.36 -29.40 -14.05
CA HIS A 174 19.80 -29.20 -12.67
C HIS A 174 19.54 -27.78 -12.13
N ARG A 175 19.26 -26.78 -12.99
CA ARG A 175 19.00 -25.41 -12.54
C ARG A 175 17.67 -25.32 -11.80
N GLU A 176 17.72 -24.89 -10.54
CA GLU A 176 16.52 -24.60 -9.76
C GLU A 176 15.84 -23.30 -10.25
N LEU A 177 14.52 -23.38 -10.50
CA LEU A 177 13.71 -22.25 -10.94
C LEU A 177 12.41 -22.15 -10.12
N PRO A 178 11.95 -20.93 -9.81
CA PRO A 178 10.63 -20.74 -9.22
C PRO A 178 9.52 -21.23 -10.18
N MET A 179 8.63 -22.10 -9.69
CA MET A 179 7.53 -22.67 -10.49
C MET A 179 6.66 -21.57 -11.14
N LEU A 180 6.46 -20.44 -10.47
CA LEU A 180 5.67 -19.32 -10.98
C LEU A 180 6.26 -18.70 -12.26
N THR A 181 7.59 -18.73 -12.41
CA THR A 181 8.26 -18.24 -13.62
C THR A 181 7.85 -19.08 -14.83
N LEU A 182 7.91 -20.41 -14.70
CA LEU A 182 7.51 -21.35 -15.75
C LEU A 182 6.02 -21.20 -16.12
N VAL A 183 5.16 -20.99 -15.12
CA VAL A 183 3.73 -20.74 -15.35
C VAL A 183 3.53 -19.46 -16.17
N ASN A 184 4.17 -18.36 -15.77
CA ASN A 184 4.04 -17.07 -16.45
C ASN A 184 4.60 -17.10 -17.87
N GLU A 185 5.76 -17.75 -18.08
CA GLU A 185 6.34 -17.95 -19.40
C GLU A 185 5.39 -18.71 -20.31
N THR A 186 4.85 -19.83 -19.82
CA THR A 186 3.93 -20.65 -20.60
C THR A 186 2.65 -19.90 -20.97
N LEU A 187 2.06 -19.14 -20.03
CA LEU A 187 0.89 -18.32 -20.31
C LEU A 187 1.20 -17.20 -21.32
N ARG A 188 2.37 -16.56 -21.18
CA ARG A 188 2.79 -15.45 -22.04
C ARG A 188 3.01 -15.89 -23.49
N GLU A 189 3.54 -17.09 -23.72
CA GLU A 189 3.69 -17.63 -25.08
C GLU A 189 2.35 -17.78 -25.79
N HIS A 190 1.36 -18.37 -25.12
CA HIS A 190 0.02 -18.55 -25.69
C HIS A 190 -0.66 -17.21 -25.97
N LEU A 191 -0.51 -16.23 -25.07
CA LEU A 191 -1.02 -14.87 -25.27
C LEU A 191 -0.33 -14.17 -26.45
N LYS A 192 1.00 -14.25 -26.57
CA LYS A 192 1.74 -13.69 -27.72
C LYS A 192 1.27 -14.30 -29.03
N LYS A 193 1.10 -15.62 -29.08
CA LYS A 193 0.56 -16.30 -30.26
C LYS A 193 -0.83 -15.77 -30.60
N TYR A 194 -1.74 -15.69 -29.63
CA TYR A 194 -3.08 -15.14 -29.85
C TYR A 194 -3.06 -13.69 -30.38
N LEU A 195 -2.18 -12.84 -29.85
CA LEU A 195 -2.04 -11.45 -30.34
C LEU A 195 -1.54 -11.41 -31.79
N ASN A 196 -0.58 -12.26 -32.14
CA ASN A 196 -0.07 -12.35 -33.51
C ASN A 196 -1.15 -12.87 -34.48
N ASP A 197 -1.91 -13.88 -34.06
CA ASP A 197 -3.00 -14.47 -34.87
C ASP A 197 -4.16 -13.47 -35.07
N ASN A 198 -4.30 -12.48 -34.17
CA ASN A 198 -5.33 -11.42 -34.21
C ASN A 198 -4.68 -10.02 -34.37
N SER A 199 -3.64 -9.91 -35.19
CA SER A 199 -2.90 -8.66 -35.41
C SER A 199 -3.76 -7.54 -36.01
N ASP A 200 -4.88 -7.88 -36.65
CA ASP A 200 -5.88 -6.94 -37.15
C ASP A 200 -6.57 -6.15 -36.02
N LEU A 201 -6.80 -6.79 -34.87
CA LEU A 201 -7.43 -6.17 -33.70
C LEU A 201 -6.41 -5.50 -32.76
N TYR A 202 -5.25 -6.10 -32.58
CA TYR A 202 -4.27 -5.67 -31.58
C TYR A 202 -3.08 -4.91 -32.15
N GLY A 203 -2.84 -4.97 -33.46
CA GLY A 203 -1.66 -4.38 -34.10
C GLY A 203 -0.37 -4.96 -33.51
N ASN A 204 0.65 -4.10 -33.36
CA ASN A 204 1.96 -4.48 -32.81
C ASN A 204 2.06 -4.32 -31.28
N ARG A 205 0.92 -4.35 -30.56
CA ARG A 205 0.89 -4.14 -29.11
C ARG A 205 1.43 -5.35 -28.35
N THR A 206 2.16 -5.10 -27.27
CA THR A 206 2.65 -6.19 -26.39
C THR A 206 1.54 -6.70 -25.48
N VAL A 207 1.74 -7.89 -24.89
CA VAL A 207 0.81 -8.47 -23.91
C VAL A 207 0.53 -7.49 -22.77
N GLU A 208 1.56 -6.83 -22.25
CA GLU A 208 1.44 -5.88 -21.14
C GLU A 208 0.64 -4.65 -21.53
N GLN A 209 0.81 -4.13 -22.74
CA GLN A 209 0.02 -3.00 -23.27
C GLN A 209 -1.44 -3.38 -23.51
N VAL A 210 -1.75 -4.63 -23.82
CA VAL A 210 -3.13 -5.08 -23.97
C VAL A 210 -3.79 -5.25 -22.60
N LEU A 211 -3.07 -5.80 -21.62
CA LEU A 211 -3.60 -6.00 -20.26
C LEU A 211 -3.92 -4.70 -19.52
N THR A 212 -3.27 -3.58 -19.88
CA THR A 212 -3.60 -2.25 -19.33
C THR A 212 -4.93 -1.71 -19.84
N GLU A 213 -5.38 -2.12 -21.03
CA GLU A 213 -6.60 -1.61 -21.67
C GLU A 213 -7.82 -2.52 -21.44
N LEU A 214 -7.58 -3.83 -21.32
CA LEU A 214 -8.64 -4.82 -21.13
C LEU A 214 -9.39 -4.58 -19.81
N ARG A 215 -10.70 -4.88 -19.83
CA ARG A 215 -11.59 -4.72 -18.67
C ARG A 215 -12.25 -6.03 -18.23
N PHE A 216 -12.21 -7.07 -19.04
CA PHE A 216 -12.67 -8.39 -18.67
C PHE A 216 -11.51 -9.39 -18.78
N PRO A 217 -11.29 -10.26 -17.78
CA PRO A 217 -12.10 -10.48 -16.58
C PRO A 217 -12.01 -9.34 -15.54
N PHE A 218 -12.80 -9.41 -14.46
CA PHE A 218 -12.98 -8.30 -13.51
C PHE A 218 -11.72 -7.91 -12.71
N GLU A 219 -10.66 -8.71 -12.79
CA GLU A 219 -9.34 -8.44 -12.23
C GLU A 219 -8.57 -7.35 -13.01
N LEU A 220 -8.92 -7.13 -14.29
CA LEU A 220 -8.29 -6.14 -15.17
C LEU A 220 -8.90 -4.74 -14.98
N PRO A 221 -8.27 -3.65 -15.42
CA PRO A 221 -6.96 -3.56 -16.09
C PRO A 221 -5.78 -3.84 -15.16
N PHE A 222 -4.71 -4.41 -15.74
CA PHE A 222 -3.44 -4.65 -15.06
C PHE A 222 -2.31 -3.90 -15.77
N ASP A 223 -1.66 -2.99 -15.05
CA ASP A 223 -0.53 -2.20 -15.53
C ASP A 223 0.76 -2.63 -14.81
N LEU A 224 1.59 -3.41 -15.52
CA LEU A 224 2.83 -3.94 -14.96
C LEU A 224 3.80 -2.83 -14.52
N ALA A 225 3.97 -1.80 -15.35
CA ALA A 225 4.92 -0.73 -15.08
C ALA A 225 4.49 0.07 -13.84
N HIS A 226 3.19 0.41 -13.76
CA HIS A 226 2.65 1.06 -12.58
C HIS A 226 2.78 0.19 -11.32
N GLN A 227 2.49 -1.12 -11.40
CA GLN A 227 2.64 -2.03 -10.26
C GLN A 227 4.10 -2.13 -9.79
N GLN A 228 5.06 -2.19 -10.72
CA GLN A 228 6.49 -2.15 -10.38
C GLN A 228 6.87 -0.83 -9.68
N CYS A 229 6.37 0.31 -10.16
CA CYS A 229 6.56 1.60 -9.50
C CYS A 229 5.99 1.60 -8.06
N VAL A 230 4.75 1.13 -7.86
CA VAL A 230 4.13 1.04 -6.53
C VAL A 230 4.90 0.11 -5.60
N LEU A 231 5.32 -1.07 -6.08
CA LEU A 231 6.07 -2.05 -5.29
C LEU A 231 7.48 -1.56 -4.94
N SER A 232 8.17 -0.90 -5.88
CA SER A 232 9.52 -0.35 -5.62
C SER A 232 9.51 0.80 -4.60
N LEU A 233 8.38 1.52 -4.50
CA LEU A 233 8.09 2.57 -3.51
C LEU A 233 7.35 2.06 -2.27
N SER A 234 7.28 0.74 -2.06
CA SER A 234 6.67 0.15 -0.86
C SER A 234 7.56 0.24 0.38
N GLY A 235 7.01 -0.11 1.55
CA GLY A 235 7.71 -0.05 2.83
C GLY A 235 7.75 1.37 3.42
N GLN A 236 8.92 1.80 3.90
CA GLN A 236 9.11 3.11 4.53
C GLN A 236 9.36 4.25 3.53
N LYS A 237 9.27 3.98 2.22
CA LYS A 237 9.50 4.97 1.17
C LYS A 237 8.25 5.82 0.92
N PRO A 238 8.42 7.08 0.47
CA PRO A 238 7.30 7.89 0.03
C PRO A 238 6.67 7.32 -1.25
N GLN A 239 5.34 7.32 -1.28
CA GLN A 239 4.55 6.84 -2.41
C GLN A 239 4.43 7.89 -3.52
N LEU A 240 3.95 7.48 -4.70
CA LEU A 240 3.90 8.30 -5.92
C LEU A 240 3.40 9.74 -5.70
N GLY A 241 2.21 9.92 -5.11
CA GLY A 241 1.69 11.27 -4.84
C GLY A 241 2.38 12.00 -3.69
N ALA A 242 2.94 11.27 -2.72
CA ALA A 242 3.62 11.84 -1.56
C ALA A 242 4.99 12.46 -1.94
N LEU A 243 5.63 11.93 -2.98
CA LEU A 243 6.86 12.49 -3.53
C LEU A 243 6.67 13.96 -3.93
N ASN A 244 5.56 14.31 -4.58
CA ASN A 244 5.26 15.68 -4.99
C ASN A 244 5.23 16.64 -3.80
N TYR A 245 4.69 16.18 -2.66
CA TYR A 245 4.62 16.96 -1.43
C TYR A 245 5.99 17.11 -0.75
N LEU A 246 6.84 16.08 -0.79
CA LEU A 246 8.18 16.12 -0.19
C LEU A 246 9.16 17.01 -0.96
N ILE A 247 9.08 17.01 -2.29
CA ILE A 247 9.96 17.84 -3.14
C ILE A 247 9.35 19.21 -3.46
N SER A 248 8.21 19.54 -2.86
CA SER A 248 7.53 20.83 -3.05
C SER A 248 8.41 21.98 -2.58
N LEU A 249 8.81 22.86 -3.50
CA LEU A 249 9.59 24.07 -3.17
C LEU A 249 8.71 25.21 -2.63
N LYS A 250 7.39 25.11 -2.80
CA LYS A 250 6.41 26.10 -2.34
C LYS A 250 5.68 25.54 -1.12
N LEU A 251 5.63 26.33 -0.06
CA LEU A 251 5.04 25.96 1.23
C LEU A 251 3.91 26.94 1.59
N PRO A 252 2.88 26.49 2.31
CA PRO A 252 1.74 27.32 2.72
C PRO A 252 2.07 28.09 4.01
N TYR A 253 2.86 29.16 3.90
CA TYR A 253 3.29 29.98 5.05
C TYR A 253 2.64 31.37 5.10
N THR A 254 1.83 31.71 4.09
CA THR A 254 1.05 32.95 4.07
C THR A 254 -0.26 32.66 4.79
N GLN A 255 -0.76 33.58 5.64
CA GLN A 255 -2.08 33.44 6.30
C GLN A 255 -3.27 33.50 5.32
N GLN A 256 -3.01 33.19 4.06
CA GLN A 256 -3.91 33.25 2.94
C GLN A 256 -4.06 31.83 2.37
N PRO A 257 -5.28 31.40 2.04
CA PRO A 257 -5.48 30.09 1.47
C PRO A 257 -4.74 29.98 0.13
N GLU A 258 -3.83 29.02 0.02
CA GLU A 258 -3.09 28.73 -1.21
C GLU A 258 -2.96 27.23 -1.47
N ASN A 259 -2.94 26.85 -2.75
CA ASN A 259 -2.87 25.47 -3.26
C ASN A 259 -1.51 25.17 -3.93
N LYS A 260 -0.44 25.83 -3.48
CA LYS A 260 0.91 25.70 -4.06
C LYS A 260 1.68 24.50 -3.51
N TYR A 261 1.27 23.96 -2.36
CA TYR A 261 1.90 22.80 -1.74
C TYR A 261 1.59 21.51 -2.51
N GLY A 262 2.64 20.81 -2.95
CA GLY A 262 2.52 19.62 -3.81
C GLY A 262 2.53 19.93 -5.31
N VAL A 263 2.69 21.19 -5.70
CA VAL A 263 2.89 21.59 -7.11
C VAL A 263 4.36 21.42 -7.47
N VAL A 264 4.63 20.50 -8.42
CA VAL A 264 5.99 20.25 -8.93
C VAL A 264 6.01 20.49 -10.44
N TYR A 265 5.64 19.49 -11.23
CA TYR A 265 5.40 19.62 -12.68
C TYR A 265 3.92 19.77 -12.99
N GLN A 266 3.07 19.07 -12.23
CA GLN A 266 1.62 19.15 -12.32
C GLN A 266 1.07 19.84 -11.08
N GLU A 267 -0.19 20.25 -11.19
CA GLU A 267 -0.95 20.88 -10.11
C GLU A 267 -1.14 19.94 -8.91
N ALA A 268 -1.37 20.51 -7.73
CA ALA A 268 -1.48 19.75 -6.47
C ALA A 268 -2.62 18.71 -6.48
N TYR A 269 -3.67 18.96 -7.26
CA TYR A 269 -4.78 18.02 -7.38
C TYR A 269 -4.38 16.69 -8.04
N GLU A 270 -3.43 16.70 -8.99
CA GLU A 270 -2.89 15.47 -9.58
C GLU A 270 -2.05 14.69 -8.57
N ALA A 271 -1.28 15.37 -7.73
CA ALA A 271 -0.56 14.73 -6.63
C ALA A 271 -1.53 13.95 -5.71
N GLN A 272 -2.69 14.54 -5.39
CA GLN A 272 -3.72 13.89 -4.58
C GLN A 272 -4.34 12.67 -5.29
N ARG A 273 -4.53 12.71 -6.62
CA ARG A 273 -4.96 11.54 -7.40
C ARG A 273 -3.91 10.43 -7.39
N LEU A 274 -2.63 10.78 -7.50
CA LEU A 274 -1.52 9.81 -7.42
C LEU A 274 -1.41 9.13 -6.06
N LEU A 275 -1.92 9.74 -4.97
CA LEU A 275 -2.01 9.09 -3.66
C LEU A 275 -2.98 7.89 -3.67
N THR A 276 -3.88 7.78 -4.66
CA THR A 276 -4.76 6.61 -4.78
C THR A 276 -3.99 5.33 -5.07
N LEU A 277 -2.78 5.38 -5.61
CA LEU A 277 -2.05 4.21 -6.14
C LEU A 277 -2.85 3.32 -7.09
N LEU A 278 -3.85 3.90 -7.77
CA LEU A 278 -4.53 3.26 -8.87
C LEU A 278 -3.83 3.65 -10.17
N SER A 279 -3.65 2.70 -11.08
CA SER A 279 -3.03 2.98 -12.37
C SER A 279 -3.85 3.97 -13.19
N PRO A 280 -3.26 4.66 -14.18
CA PRO A 280 -4.02 5.57 -15.05
C PRO A 280 -5.24 4.91 -15.70
N ALA A 281 -5.11 3.65 -16.13
CA ALA A 281 -6.23 2.89 -16.69
C ALA A 281 -7.35 2.62 -15.67
N GLN A 282 -7.00 2.32 -14.41
CA GLN A 282 -7.98 2.15 -13.33
C GLN A 282 -8.68 3.47 -12.99
N GLN A 283 -7.94 4.57 -12.90
CA GLN A 283 -8.52 5.89 -12.67
C GLN A 283 -9.47 6.30 -13.79
N ASN A 284 -9.05 6.16 -15.05
CA ASN A 284 -9.88 6.46 -16.22
C ASN A 284 -11.17 5.63 -16.24
N LEU A 285 -11.08 4.32 -15.95
CA LEU A 285 -12.25 3.45 -15.86
C LEU A 285 -13.28 3.98 -14.85
N LEU A 286 -12.81 4.52 -13.72
CA LEU A 286 -13.68 5.05 -12.68
C LEU A 286 -14.30 6.40 -13.05
N THR A 287 -13.61 7.23 -13.83
CA THR A 287 -14.03 8.61 -14.14
C THR A 287 -14.70 8.81 -15.49
N GLU A 288 -14.77 7.78 -16.34
CA GLU A 288 -15.48 7.83 -17.63
C GLU A 288 -16.96 8.22 -17.48
N ASP A 289 -17.56 8.76 -18.54
CA ASP A 289 -19.00 9.03 -18.56
C ASP A 289 -19.81 7.74 -18.30
N ILE A 290 -20.96 7.87 -17.63
CA ILE A 290 -21.77 6.72 -17.28
C ILE A 290 -22.49 6.19 -18.51
N TYR A 291 -22.25 4.93 -18.85
CA TYR A 291 -22.91 4.26 -19.96
C TYR A 291 -24.44 4.22 -19.79
N GLY A 292 -25.17 4.59 -20.83
CA GLY A 292 -26.62 4.68 -20.82
C GLY A 292 -27.15 6.00 -20.26
N GLN A 293 -26.28 6.96 -19.90
CA GLN A 293 -26.70 8.31 -19.54
C GLN A 293 -27.02 9.16 -20.79
N ASN A 294 -26.28 8.95 -21.89
CA ASN A 294 -26.48 9.66 -23.15
C ASN A 294 -26.61 8.66 -24.32
N PRO A 295 -27.79 8.02 -24.50
CA PRO A 295 -27.96 6.92 -25.46
C PRO A 295 -27.64 7.27 -26.93
N SER A 296 -27.67 8.54 -27.29
CA SER A 296 -27.32 9.03 -28.64
C SER A 296 -25.81 9.05 -28.91
N LEU A 297 -24.99 9.12 -27.87
CA LEU A 297 -23.53 9.14 -27.94
C LEU A 297 -22.91 7.79 -27.52
N ASP A 298 -23.70 6.97 -26.83
CA ASP A 298 -23.28 5.68 -26.32
C ASP A 298 -23.02 4.65 -27.43
N ALA A 299 -21.95 3.87 -27.26
CA ALA A 299 -21.69 2.72 -28.11
C ALA A 299 -22.81 1.67 -28.00
N GLN A 300 -22.89 0.78 -29.00
CA GLN A 300 -23.88 -0.29 -29.02
C GLN A 300 -23.85 -1.12 -27.72
N PRO A 301 -25.00 -1.49 -27.14
CA PRO A 301 -25.04 -2.25 -25.88
C PRO A 301 -24.14 -3.48 -25.85
N ALA A 302 -24.12 -4.23 -26.96
CA ALA A 302 -23.30 -5.42 -27.07
C ALA A 302 -21.80 -5.15 -26.90
N SER A 303 -21.27 -4.01 -27.36
CA SER A 303 -19.86 -3.68 -27.18
C SER A 303 -19.53 -3.34 -25.73
N PHE A 304 -20.43 -2.63 -25.04
CA PHE A 304 -20.25 -2.31 -23.62
C PHE A 304 -20.23 -3.60 -22.76
N PHE A 305 -21.24 -4.45 -22.90
CA PHE A 305 -21.33 -5.67 -22.10
C PHE A 305 -20.19 -6.64 -22.43
N LYS A 306 -19.81 -6.78 -23.72
CA LYS A 306 -18.68 -7.65 -24.09
C LYS A 306 -17.37 -7.14 -23.49
N LYS A 307 -17.14 -5.82 -23.51
CA LYS A 307 -15.94 -5.18 -22.95
C LYS A 307 -15.83 -5.34 -21.44
N HIS A 308 -16.93 -5.14 -20.70
CA HIS A 308 -16.90 -5.07 -19.22
C HIS A 308 -17.30 -6.36 -18.51
N TYR A 309 -18.18 -7.17 -19.11
CA TYR A 309 -18.79 -8.36 -18.51
C TYR A 309 -18.48 -9.67 -19.25
N GLY A 310 -17.78 -9.60 -20.40
CA GLY A 310 -17.46 -10.77 -21.21
C GLY A 310 -18.67 -11.41 -21.91
N ASN A 311 -19.85 -10.76 -21.88
CA ASN A 311 -21.08 -11.24 -22.49
C ASN A 311 -21.66 -10.17 -23.42
N ALA A 312 -22.25 -10.54 -24.56
CA ALA A 312 -22.86 -9.57 -25.48
C ALA A 312 -24.19 -8.99 -24.98
N GLN A 313 -24.79 -9.60 -23.95
CA GLN A 313 -26.09 -9.19 -23.40
C GLN A 313 -25.99 -8.91 -21.89
N PRO A 314 -26.90 -8.09 -21.32
CA PRO A 314 -26.99 -7.92 -19.88
C PRO A 314 -27.19 -9.26 -19.14
N ILE A 315 -26.42 -9.49 -18.08
CA ILE A 315 -26.49 -10.73 -17.29
C ILE A 315 -27.42 -10.52 -16.11
N THR A 316 -28.63 -11.07 -16.17
CA THR A 316 -29.61 -10.98 -15.08
C THR A 316 -29.61 -12.20 -14.16
N ASP A 317 -29.26 -13.40 -14.65
CA ASP A 317 -29.18 -14.60 -13.81
C ASP A 317 -28.12 -14.43 -12.71
N GLN A 318 -28.48 -14.70 -11.46
CA GLN A 318 -27.61 -14.44 -10.31
C GLN A 318 -26.31 -15.25 -10.40
N GLN A 319 -26.37 -16.54 -10.74
CA GLN A 319 -25.20 -17.40 -10.74
C GLN A 319 -24.24 -17.01 -11.87
N HIS A 320 -24.78 -16.74 -13.06
CA HIS A 320 -24.00 -16.24 -14.20
C HIS A 320 -23.37 -14.87 -13.88
N PHE A 321 -24.12 -13.95 -13.25
CA PHE A 321 -23.59 -12.65 -12.86
C PHE A 321 -22.42 -12.80 -11.87
N MET A 322 -22.58 -13.66 -10.85
CA MET A 322 -21.52 -13.94 -9.87
C MET A 322 -20.28 -14.57 -10.51
N GLN A 323 -20.44 -15.51 -11.44
CA GLN A 323 -19.33 -16.14 -12.16
C GLN A 323 -18.54 -15.12 -13.00
N ASN A 324 -19.21 -14.25 -13.75
CA ASN A 324 -18.54 -13.28 -14.61
C ASN A 324 -17.93 -12.10 -13.86
N THR A 325 -18.46 -11.77 -12.68
CA THR A 325 -17.94 -10.70 -11.82
C THR A 325 -16.94 -11.20 -10.79
N GLY A 326 -16.89 -12.51 -10.51
CA GLY A 326 -16.06 -13.10 -9.45
C GLY A 326 -16.57 -12.81 -8.03
N LEU A 327 -17.84 -12.45 -7.86
CA LEU A 327 -18.45 -12.22 -6.55
C LEU A 327 -18.92 -13.53 -5.92
N ASN A 328 -18.78 -13.65 -4.60
CA ASN A 328 -19.48 -14.67 -3.82
C ASN A 328 -20.89 -14.20 -3.39
N THR A 329 -21.70 -15.11 -2.84
CA THR A 329 -23.09 -14.80 -2.47
C THR A 329 -23.18 -13.70 -1.41
N ASP A 330 -22.28 -13.70 -0.43
CA ASP A 330 -22.31 -12.71 0.64
C ASP A 330 -21.92 -11.31 0.14
N GLN A 331 -20.88 -11.23 -0.70
CA GLN A 331 -20.46 -9.99 -1.36
C GLN A 331 -21.56 -9.44 -2.27
N LEU A 332 -22.31 -10.30 -2.97
CA LEU A 332 -23.46 -9.85 -3.76
C LEU A 332 -24.56 -9.27 -2.87
N LEU A 333 -24.88 -9.91 -1.74
CA LEU A 333 -25.86 -9.39 -0.79
C LEU A 333 -25.39 -8.08 -0.16
N GLU A 334 -24.09 -7.93 0.09
CA GLU A 334 -23.49 -6.71 0.61
C GLU A 334 -23.56 -5.56 -0.42
N LEU A 335 -23.12 -5.81 -1.66
CA LEU A 335 -23.20 -4.87 -2.78
C LEU A 335 -24.62 -4.35 -2.99
N LEU A 336 -25.60 -5.25 -2.92
CA LEU A 336 -27.01 -4.91 -3.09
C LEU A 336 -27.67 -4.40 -1.80
N ALA A 337 -26.96 -4.34 -0.67
CA ALA A 337 -27.46 -3.96 0.65
C ALA A 337 -28.72 -4.76 1.08
N LEU A 338 -28.69 -6.09 0.90
CA LEU A 338 -29.77 -7.04 1.16
C LEU A 338 -29.48 -7.95 2.36
N GLY A 339 -30.53 -8.58 2.89
CA GLY A 339 -30.42 -9.55 3.99
C GLY A 339 -29.78 -8.94 5.23
N ARG A 340 -28.69 -9.57 5.72
CA ARG A 340 -27.93 -9.11 6.89
C ARG A 340 -27.20 -7.78 6.69
N HIS A 341 -26.97 -7.39 5.44
CA HIS A 341 -26.28 -6.16 5.07
C HIS A 341 -27.22 -4.98 4.85
N ARG A 342 -28.53 -5.17 5.03
CA ARG A 342 -29.52 -4.10 4.94
C ARG A 342 -29.25 -3.03 6.01
N PRO A 343 -29.02 -1.77 5.63
CA PRO A 343 -28.74 -0.72 6.61
C PRO A 343 -29.95 -0.46 7.50
N GLN A 344 -29.68 -0.32 8.80
CA GLN A 344 -30.66 -0.03 9.82
C GLN A 344 -30.40 1.35 10.39
N ARG A 345 -31.43 2.21 10.37
CA ARG A 345 -31.34 3.54 10.97
C ARG A 345 -31.28 3.42 12.48
N SER A 346 -30.47 4.26 13.10
CA SER A 346 -30.45 4.44 14.56
C SER A 346 -31.86 4.71 15.11
N ALA A 347 -32.18 4.09 16.25
CA ALA A 347 -33.42 4.33 16.98
C ALA A 347 -33.49 5.77 17.55
N HIS A 348 -32.37 6.47 17.62
CA HIS A 348 -32.25 7.81 18.18
C HIS A 348 -32.31 8.90 17.11
N VAL A 349 -32.73 8.57 15.89
CA VAL A 349 -32.94 9.54 14.82
C VAL A 349 -34.42 9.55 14.47
N LEU A 350 -35.09 10.66 14.77
CA LEU A 350 -36.51 10.80 14.47
C LEU A 350 -36.71 10.92 12.96
N PRO A 351 -37.58 10.09 12.35
CA PRO A 351 -37.81 10.16 10.91
C PRO A 351 -38.49 11.47 10.52
N ALA A 352 -37.81 12.31 9.76
CA ALA A 352 -38.49 13.33 8.99
C ALA A 352 -39.10 12.69 7.72
N PRO A 353 -40.34 13.02 7.31
CA PRO A 353 -40.98 12.45 6.12
C PRO A 353 -40.12 12.56 4.84
N ALA A 354 -39.37 13.66 4.70
CA ALA A 354 -38.43 13.89 3.59
C ALA A 354 -37.20 12.95 3.60
N GLN A 355 -36.79 12.46 4.78
CA GLN A 355 -35.63 11.56 4.92
C GLN A 355 -35.99 10.10 4.65
N ILE A 356 -37.24 9.68 4.90
CA ILE A 356 -37.70 8.31 4.66
C ILE A 356 -37.54 7.92 3.18
N THR A 357 -37.75 8.86 2.26
CA THR A 357 -37.59 8.65 0.82
C THR A 357 -36.11 8.63 0.39
N SER A 358 -35.24 9.42 1.03
CA SER A 358 -33.80 9.41 0.76
C SER A 358 -33.08 8.17 1.32
N ASP A 359 -33.67 7.53 2.34
CA ASP A 359 -33.09 6.38 3.05
C ASP A 359 -33.27 5.04 2.31
N GLN A 360 -33.99 5.00 1.18
CA GLN A 360 -34.33 3.74 0.51
C GLN A 360 -33.13 3.03 -0.14
N ASN A 361 -32.14 3.80 -0.60
CA ASN A 361 -30.98 3.30 -1.32
C ASN A 361 -29.70 3.22 -0.47
N ILE A 362 -29.78 3.48 0.83
CA ILE A 362 -28.59 3.47 1.71
C ILE A 362 -27.87 2.13 1.61
N GLY A 363 -26.53 2.18 1.57
CA GLY A 363 -25.66 1.02 1.41
C GLY A 363 -25.49 0.56 -0.04
N ALA A 364 -26.29 1.11 -0.95
CA ALA A 364 -26.24 0.82 -2.38
C ALA A 364 -26.64 2.06 -3.21
N ARG A 365 -26.38 3.29 -2.72
CA ARG A 365 -26.77 4.54 -3.38
C ARG A 365 -26.07 4.67 -4.73
N TYR A 366 -24.76 4.44 -4.75
CA TYR A 366 -23.92 4.56 -5.92
C TYR A 366 -24.43 3.71 -7.08
N ILE A 367 -24.70 2.42 -6.82
CA ILE A 367 -25.14 1.50 -7.85
C ILE A 367 -26.56 1.77 -8.34
N ASN A 368 -27.43 2.27 -7.46
CA ASN A 368 -28.80 2.61 -7.81
C ASN A 368 -28.90 3.94 -8.58
N GLY A 369 -27.90 4.80 -8.46
CA GLY A 369 -27.88 6.13 -9.04
C GLY A 369 -28.78 7.12 -8.29
N PRO A 370 -28.98 8.33 -8.83
CA PRO A 370 -29.88 9.32 -8.26
C PRO A 370 -31.31 8.80 -8.15
N LEU A 371 -32.00 9.18 -7.07
CA LEU A 371 -33.39 8.78 -6.81
C LEU A 371 -34.33 9.53 -7.77
N VAL A 372 -34.75 8.87 -8.85
CA VAL A 372 -35.90 9.31 -9.64
C VAL A 372 -37.15 8.72 -9.01
N GLY A 373 -38.10 9.57 -8.61
CA GLY A 373 -39.34 9.16 -7.93
C GLY A 373 -40.02 7.98 -8.64
N GLY A 374 -40.43 6.98 -7.85
CA GLY A 374 -41.12 5.78 -8.35
C GLY A 374 -40.22 4.64 -8.85
N LYS A 375 -38.91 4.82 -9.00
CA LYS A 375 -38.00 3.73 -9.38
C LYS A 375 -37.67 2.84 -8.19
N LYS A 376 -37.92 1.53 -8.32
CA LYS A 376 -37.48 0.53 -7.34
C LYS A 376 -35.95 0.38 -7.37
N ARG A 377 -35.37 0.04 -6.22
CA ARG A 377 -33.94 -0.29 -6.10
C ARG A 377 -33.60 -1.59 -6.85
N LEU A 378 -32.38 -1.67 -7.33
CA LEU A 378 -31.76 -2.91 -7.79
C LEU A 378 -31.81 -3.93 -6.65
N GLY A 379 -32.19 -5.16 -6.98
CA GLY A 379 -32.36 -6.23 -6.02
C GLY A 379 -32.37 -7.59 -6.69
N LEU A 380 -32.81 -8.60 -5.95
CA LEU A 380 -32.95 -9.97 -6.43
C LEU A 380 -34.41 -10.41 -6.34
N SER A 381 -34.88 -11.16 -7.32
CA SER A 381 -36.16 -11.87 -7.23
C SER A 381 -36.10 -13.27 -7.81
N THR A 382 -37.12 -14.06 -7.45
CA THR A 382 -37.28 -15.44 -7.89
C THR A 382 -37.89 -15.46 -9.30
N PHE A 383 -37.18 -16.07 -10.26
CA PHE A 383 -37.73 -16.37 -11.59
C PHE A 383 -38.46 -17.73 -11.59
N THR A 384 -37.90 -18.69 -10.86
CA THR A 384 -38.47 -20.01 -10.52
C THR A 384 -38.09 -20.34 -9.06
N ALA A 385 -38.60 -21.43 -8.48
CA ALA A 385 -38.35 -21.78 -7.08
C ALA A 385 -36.85 -21.88 -6.69
N GLU A 386 -35.94 -22.08 -7.66
CA GLU A 386 -34.51 -22.29 -7.42
C GLU A 386 -33.58 -21.28 -8.13
N LYS A 387 -34.10 -20.41 -9.01
CA LYS A 387 -33.28 -19.44 -9.76
C LYS A 387 -33.65 -18.01 -9.44
N MET A 388 -32.66 -17.29 -8.91
CA MET A 388 -32.73 -15.86 -8.62
C MET A 388 -32.16 -15.04 -9.78
N HIS A 389 -32.74 -13.87 -10.03
CA HIS A 389 -32.23 -12.93 -11.02
C HIS A 389 -32.18 -11.51 -10.45
N LEU A 390 -31.29 -10.70 -11.01
CA LEU A 390 -31.22 -9.27 -10.78
C LEU A 390 -32.46 -8.59 -11.36
N GLU A 391 -33.13 -7.81 -10.53
CA GLU A 391 -34.29 -7.01 -10.93
C GLU A 391 -33.97 -5.51 -11.01
N GLN A 392 -34.78 -4.79 -11.77
CA GLN A 392 -34.65 -3.33 -11.94
C GLN A 392 -33.28 -2.94 -12.51
N THR A 393 -32.69 -3.77 -13.36
CA THR A 393 -31.41 -3.48 -13.99
C THR A 393 -31.56 -2.45 -15.11
N THR A 394 -30.58 -1.58 -15.28
CA THR A 394 -30.47 -0.63 -16.41
C THR A 394 -29.01 -0.55 -16.84
N ASN A 395 -28.74 -0.04 -18.05
CA ASN A 395 -27.36 0.16 -18.55
C ASN A 395 -26.52 0.99 -17.57
N GLN A 396 -27.08 2.08 -17.04
CA GLN A 396 -26.42 2.91 -16.03
C GLN A 396 -26.10 2.13 -14.75
N ARG A 397 -27.02 1.27 -14.28
CA ARG A 397 -26.80 0.44 -13.10
C ARG A 397 -25.70 -0.60 -13.34
N TYR A 398 -25.63 -1.19 -14.53
CA TYR A 398 -24.53 -2.10 -14.89
C TYR A 398 -23.18 -1.38 -14.96
N ASP A 399 -23.10 -0.14 -15.43
CA ASP A 399 -21.85 0.61 -15.36
C ASP A 399 -21.43 0.87 -13.91
N ARG A 400 -22.37 1.37 -13.09
CA ARG A 400 -22.09 1.63 -11.68
C ARG A 400 -21.72 0.36 -10.91
N LEU A 401 -22.36 -0.77 -11.19
CA LEU A 401 -22.00 -2.08 -10.64
C LEU A 401 -20.55 -2.44 -10.96
N GLN A 402 -20.14 -2.34 -12.23
CA GLN A 402 -18.78 -2.76 -12.58
C GLN A 402 -17.71 -1.87 -11.95
N ARG A 403 -17.96 -0.57 -11.80
CA ARG A 403 -17.04 0.35 -11.09
C ARG A 403 -16.96 0.04 -9.60
N MET A 404 -18.11 -0.17 -8.93
CA MET A 404 -18.14 -0.45 -7.51
C MET A 404 -17.50 -1.79 -7.16
N ILE A 405 -17.75 -2.84 -7.95
CA ILE A 405 -17.12 -4.17 -7.78
C ILE A 405 -15.61 -4.07 -7.90
N ARG A 406 -15.11 -3.35 -8.92
CA ARG A 406 -13.66 -3.16 -9.12
C ARG A 406 -13.05 -2.32 -8.00
N LEU A 407 -13.70 -1.23 -7.61
CA LEU A 407 -13.24 -0.37 -6.52
C LEU A 407 -13.12 -1.15 -5.20
N GLN A 408 -14.12 -1.96 -4.87
CA GLN A 408 -14.10 -2.86 -3.72
C GLN A 408 -12.92 -3.83 -3.79
N ARG A 409 -12.71 -4.45 -4.95
CA ARG A 409 -11.62 -5.41 -5.14
C ARG A 409 -10.23 -4.79 -5.04
N TRP A 410 -10.04 -3.57 -5.56
CA TRP A 410 -8.74 -2.89 -5.54
C TRP A 410 -8.37 -2.34 -4.16
N LEU A 411 -9.36 -2.01 -3.34
CA LEU A 411 -9.16 -1.39 -2.04
C LEU A 411 -9.36 -2.34 -0.86
N ASP A 412 -10.08 -3.44 -1.08
CA ASP A 412 -10.51 -4.39 -0.05
C ASP A 412 -11.29 -3.72 1.10
N ILE A 413 -12.21 -2.83 0.74
CA ILE A 413 -13.06 -2.06 1.68
C ILE A 413 -14.52 -2.49 1.51
N PRO A 414 -15.30 -2.72 2.58
CA PRO A 414 -16.72 -3.08 2.50
C PRO A 414 -17.55 -2.16 1.58
N PHE A 415 -18.51 -2.73 0.84
CA PHE A 415 -19.32 -1.99 -0.12
C PHE A 415 -20.11 -0.86 0.54
N PHE A 416 -20.61 -1.08 1.75
CA PHE A 416 -21.33 -0.07 2.51
C PHE A 416 -20.46 1.18 2.78
N GLU A 417 -19.18 0.98 3.15
CA GLU A 417 -18.27 2.08 3.44
C GLU A 417 -17.86 2.83 2.16
N LEU A 418 -17.66 2.11 1.06
CA LEU A 418 -17.39 2.72 -0.24
C LEU A 418 -18.59 3.52 -0.76
N ASP A 419 -19.82 3.01 -0.59
CA ASP A 419 -21.04 3.73 -0.91
C ASP A 419 -21.17 5.03 -0.12
N GLU A 420 -20.92 4.96 1.19
CA GLU A 420 -20.94 6.13 2.07
C GLU A 420 -19.86 7.14 1.72
N PHE A 421 -18.65 6.67 1.40
CA PHE A 421 -17.54 7.51 0.98
C PHE A 421 -17.81 8.25 -0.32
N VAL A 422 -18.23 7.54 -1.37
CA VAL A 422 -18.53 8.15 -2.68
C VAL A 422 -19.63 9.19 -2.54
N HIS A 423 -20.67 8.88 -1.75
CA HIS A 423 -21.74 9.82 -1.45
C HIS A 423 -21.22 11.06 -0.70
N SER A 424 -20.37 10.86 0.32
CA SER A 424 -19.82 11.96 1.13
C SER A 424 -18.90 12.87 0.33
N ALA A 425 -18.05 12.31 -0.55
CA ALA A 425 -17.18 13.08 -1.42
C ALA A 425 -17.99 13.98 -2.38
N GLN A 426 -19.03 13.43 -3.02
CA GLN A 426 -19.91 14.19 -3.92
C GLN A 426 -20.68 15.30 -3.21
N ARG A 427 -21.19 15.00 -2.00
CA ARG A 427 -21.89 15.99 -1.17
C ARG A 427 -20.95 17.12 -0.73
N CYS A 428 -19.70 16.80 -0.44
CA CYS A 428 -18.66 17.80 -0.13
C CYS A 428 -18.34 18.69 -1.34
N GLU A 429 -18.38 18.16 -2.57
CA GLU A 429 -18.23 18.95 -3.80
C GLU A 429 -19.42 19.90 -4.07
N GLY A 430 -20.58 19.66 -3.44
CA GLY A 430 -21.79 20.43 -3.71
C GLY A 430 -22.45 20.09 -5.05
N THR A 431 -22.10 18.94 -5.64
CA THR A 431 -22.76 18.46 -6.86
C THR A 431 -24.27 18.26 -6.62
N PRO A 432 -25.13 18.59 -7.60
CA PRO A 432 -26.56 18.32 -7.50
C PRO A 432 -26.81 16.84 -7.17
N SER A 433 -27.83 16.57 -6.37
CA SER A 433 -28.19 15.20 -5.92
C SER A 433 -28.43 14.22 -7.08
N ASP A 434 -28.58 14.74 -8.31
CA ASP A 434 -28.89 14.00 -9.52
C ASP A 434 -27.64 13.46 -10.25
N SER A 435 -26.42 13.85 -9.86
CA SER A 435 -25.18 13.40 -10.51
C SER A 435 -24.29 12.60 -9.56
N LEU A 436 -24.67 11.35 -9.32
CA LEU A 436 -23.91 10.44 -8.46
C LEU A 436 -22.73 9.82 -9.27
N ILE A 437 -21.65 10.55 -9.57
CA ILE A 437 -20.52 10.08 -10.41
C ILE A 437 -19.20 9.99 -9.64
N ILE A 438 -18.33 9.02 -9.98
CA ILE A 438 -16.94 9.03 -9.49
C ILE A 438 -16.16 9.95 -10.42
N ASN A 439 -15.59 11.02 -9.89
CA ASN A 439 -14.84 12.04 -10.64
C ASN A 439 -13.46 12.29 -10.02
N ASP A 440 -12.73 13.31 -10.50
CA ASP A 440 -11.39 13.62 -9.99
C ASP A 440 -11.42 13.93 -8.49
N ASN A 441 -12.44 14.62 -8.00
CA ASN A 441 -12.58 14.91 -6.56
C ASN A 441 -12.77 13.66 -5.72
N THR A 442 -13.52 12.67 -6.22
CA THR A 442 -13.67 11.38 -5.56
C THR A 442 -12.31 10.65 -5.49
N LEU A 443 -11.52 10.70 -6.57
CA LEU A 443 -10.16 10.14 -6.60
C LEU A 443 -9.20 10.90 -5.68
N ARG A 444 -9.23 12.24 -5.66
CA ARG A 444 -8.43 13.07 -4.76
C ARG A 444 -8.73 12.74 -3.29
N ALA A 445 -10.01 12.68 -2.94
CA ALA A 445 -10.45 12.33 -1.59
C ALA A 445 -10.00 10.91 -1.20
N LEU A 446 -10.11 9.96 -2.13
CA LEU A 446 -9.65 8.59 -1.91
C LEU A 446 -8.13 8.54 -1.72
N GLY A 447 -7.38 9.29 -2.51
CA GLY A 447 -5.93 9.38 -2.40
C GLY A 447 -5.47 9.96 -1.06
N VAL A 448 -6.05 11.09 -0.65
CA VAL A 448 -5.77 11.70 0.66
C VAL A 448 -6.15 10.75 1.80
N PHE A 449 -7.30 10.07 1.71
CA PHE A 449 -7.66 9.01 2.66
C PHE A 449 -6.60 7.91 2.73
N ARG A 450 -6.18 7.33 1.59
CA ARG A 450 -5.20 6.24 1.57
C ARG A 450 -3.86 6.68 2.19
N TYR A 451 -3.46 7.92 1.92
CA TYR A 451 -2.26 8.51 2.50
C TYR A 451 -2.36 8.64 4.02
N LEU A 452 -3.43 9.26 4.53
CA LEU A 452 -3.63 9.45 5.97
C LEU A 452 -3.90 8.14 6.71
N SER A 453 -4.63 7.20 6.10
CA SER A 453 -4.92 5.88 6.68
C SER A 453 -3.64 5.08 6.91
N ARG A 454 -2.67 5.15 6.00
CA ARG A 454 -1.36 4.51 6.19
C ARG A 454 -0.53 5.13 7.30
N ARG A 455 -0.60 6.45 7.46
CA ARG A 455 0.20 7.19 8.45
C ARG A 455 -0.40 7.19 9.86
N PHE A 456 -1.73 7.23 9.95
CA PHE A 456 -2.46 7.48 11.19
C PHE A 456 -3.55 6.45 11.49
N ALA A 457 -3.67 5.38 10.68
CA ALA A 457 -4.65 4.31 10.85
C ALA A 457 -6.13 4.78 10.89
N ILE A 458 -6.45 5.90 10.24
CA ILE A 458 -7.84 6.36 10.09
C ILE A 458 -8.66 5.41 9.20
N ASN A 459 -9.90 5.15 9.60
CA ASN A 459 -10.86 4.33 8.85
C ASN A 459 -11.69 5.19 7.86
N LEU A 460 -12.26 4.53 6.84
CA LEU A 460 -12.98 5.22 5.78
C LEU A 460 -14.28 5.86 6.28
N LYS A 461 -14.97 5.26 7.25
CA LYS A 461 -16.18 5.84 7.88
C LYS A 461 -15.91 7.20 8.52
N THR A 462 -14.82 7.33 9.28
CA THR A 462 -14.41 8.58 9.93
C THR A 462 -14.05 9.63 8.91
N PHE A 463 -13.27 9.25 7.89
CA PHE A 463 -12.92 10.16 6.80
C PHE A 463 -14.15 10.61 6.00
N SER A 464 -15.12 9.72 5.78
CA SER A 464 -16.39 10.05 5.12
C SER A 464 -17.23 11.02 5.95
N ALA A 465 -17.30 10.83 7.27
CA ALA A 465 -17.92 11.78 8.19
C ALA A 465 -17.22 13.14 8.21
N TRP A 466 -15.90 13.19 7.99
CA TRP A 466 -15.18 14.44 7.79
C TRP A 466 -15.50 15.09 6.45
N LEU A 467 -15.79 14.36 5.38
CA LEU A 467 -16.18 14.99 4.11
C LEU A 467 -17.60 15.55 4.16
N TYR A 468 -18.52 14.88 4.85
CA TYR A 468 -19.93 15.30 4.85
C TYR A 468 -20.63 15.13 6.20
N GLN A 469 -21.26 13.98 6.42
CA GLN A 469 -22.11 13.72 7.57
C GLN A 469 -21.78 12.36 8.19
N LEU A 470 -21.94 12.27 9.51
CA LEU A 470 -21.90 11.03 10.25
C LEU A 470 -22.99 10.06 9.78
N SER A 471 -22.63 8.80 9.59
CA SER A 471 -23.59 7.74 9.29
C SER A 471 -24.59 7.57 10.44
N VAL A 472 -25.87 7.77 10.14
CA VAL A 472 -26.99 7.42 11.04
C VAL A 472 -27.51 5.99 10.83
N HIS A 473 -26.85 5.23 9.95
CA HIS A 473 -27.20 3.86 9.63
C HIS A 473 -26.06 2.91 10.01
N GLY A 474 -26.41 1.77 10.61
CA GLY A 474 -25.52 0.65 10.86
C GLY A 474 -25.82 -0.52 9.92
N THR A 475 -24.87 -1.45 9.77
CA THR A 475 -25.05 -2.68 8.98
C THR A 475 -24.72 -3.92 9.82
N GLY A 476 -25.51 -4.98 9.64
CA GLY A 476 -25.34 -6.22 10.38
C GLY A 476 -25.38 -6.00 11.90
N LYS A 477 -24.26 -6.30 12.56
CA LYS A 477 -24.10 -6.12 14.02
C LYS A 477 -23.46 -4.77 14.40
N GLN A 478 -22.99 -3.98 13.44
CA GLN A 478 -22.35 -2.70 13.72
C GLN A 478 -23.41 -1.61 13.85
N ALA A 479 -23.42 -0.92 14.99
CA ALA A 479 -24.27 0.26 15.18
C ALA A 479 -23.89 1.39 14.22
N ALA A 480 -24.79 2.35 14.02
CA ALA A 480 -24.50 3.56 13.26
C ALA A 480 -23.31 4.33 13.87
N LEU A 481 -22.48 4.98 13.06
CA LEU A 481 -21.36 5.78 13.57
C LEU A 481 -21.84 6.88 14.54
N PHE A 482 -23.00 7.47 14.26
CA PHE A 482 -23.69 8.38 15.18
C PHE A 482 -23.88 7.78 16.58
N ASP A 483 -24.37 6.54 16.67
CA ASP A 483 -24.60 5.89 17.97
C ASP A 483 -23.29 5.47 18.63
N GLN A 484 -22.30 5.02 17.85
CA GLN A 484 -20.99 4.66 18.38
C GLN A 484 -20.31 5.85 19.08
N VAL A 485 -20.50 7.06 18.56
CA VAL A 485 -19.90 8.29 19.11
C VAL A 485 -20.76 8.89 20.21
N PHE A 486 -22.03 9.16 19.93
CA PHE A 486 -22.89 9.95 20.82
C PHE A 486 -23.71 9.11 21.78
N ASN A 487 -23.99 7.85 21.45
CA ASN A 487 -24.84 6.94 22.23
C ASN A 487 -24.12 5.62 22.58
N PRO A 488 -22.89 5.66 23.14
CA PRO A 488 -22.15 4.44 23.43
C PRO A 488 -22.90 3.58 24.47
N PRO A 489 -22.77 2.24 24.40
CA PRO A 489 -23.40 1.34 25.35
C PRO A 489 -22.94 1.64 26.78
N ASN A 490 -23.85 1.56 27.74
CA ASN A 490 -23.62 1.81 29.18
C ASN A 490 -23.36 3.28 29.56
N TRP A 491 -23.74 4.24 28.71
CA TRP A 491 -23.73 5.64 29.10
C TRP A 491 -24.75 5.92 30.21
N LEU A 492 -24.37 6.71 31.23
CA LEU A 492 -25.19 6.97 32.42
C LEU A 492 -26.38 7.92 32.18
N HIS A 493 -26.44 8.57 31.01
CA HIS A 493 -27.47 9.55 30.67
C HIS A 493 -28.37 9.07 29.53
N SER A 494 -29.55 9.69 29.40
CA SER A 494 -30.49 9.45 28.30
C SER A 494 -29.82 9.62 26.92
N PRO A 495 -30.20 8.79 25.92
CA PRO A 495 -29.61 8.81 24.58
C PRO A 495 -29.92 10.11 23.80
N LEU A 496 -29.12 10.43 22.78
CA LEU A 496 -29.10 11.71 22.06
C LEU A 496 -30.03 11.54 20.90
N THR A 497 -31.17 12.21 20.96
CA THR A 497 -32.15 12.12 19.91
C THR A 497 -31.97 13.26 18.92
N LEU A 498 -31.84 12.92 17.64
CA LEU A 498 -31.91 13.90 16.56
C LEU A 498 -33.37 14.20 16.25
N ASP A 499 -33.87 15.31 16.81
CA ASP A 499 -35.26 15.76 16.70
C ASP A 499 -35.42 17.09 15.95
N ASN A 500 -34.32 17.61 15.38
CA ASN A 500 -34.25 18.86 14.63
C ASN A 500 -34.69 20.11 15.42
N GLN A 501 -34.77 20.03 16.75
CA GLN A 501 -35.06 21.22 17.56
C GLN A 501 -33.86 22.18 17.55
N PRO A 502 -34.09 23.50 17.61
CA PRO A 502 -33.02 24.49 17.69
C PRO A 502 -32.05 24.18 18.85
N LEU A 503 -30.76 24.40 18.61
CA LEU A 503 -29.70 24.19 19.58
C LEU A 503 -29.00 25.53 19.81
N ASP A 504 -29.27 26.17 20.94
CA ASP A 504 -28.60 27.41 21.31
C ASP A 504 -27.17 27.12 21.79
N LEU A 505 -26.19 27.62 21.05
CA LEU A 505 -24.76 27.42 21.33
C LEU A 505 -24.19 28.41 22.37
N THR A 506 -24.98 29.41 22.78
CA THR A 506 -24.54 30.44 23.73
C THR A 506 -24.79 30.05 25.19
N THR A 507 -25.63 29.04 25.42
CA THR A 507 -26.01 28.57 26.75
C THR A 507 -25.28 27.28 27.13
N THR A 508 -25.34 26.94 28.42
CA THR A 508 -24.88 25.66 28.96
C THR A 508 -26.07 24.72 29.13
N ASP A 509 -26.48 24.08 28.03
CA ASP A 509 -27.53 23.06 28.02
C ASP A 509 -26.97 21.65 28.30
N ALA A 510 -27.79 20.78 28.90
CA ALA A 510 -27.47 19.38 29.13
C ALA A 510 -27.11 18.64 27.83
N THR A 511 -27.72 19.02 26.70
CA THR A 511 -27.38 18.49 25.38
C THR A 511 -25.93 18.80 25.00
N LEU A 512 -25.49 20.06 25.19
CA LEU A 512 -24.13 20.50 24.86
C LEU A 512 -23.09 19.86 25.77
N PHE A 513 -23.38 19.76 27.07
CA PHE A 513 -22.53 19.04 28.01
C PHE A 513 -22.33 17.58 27.57
N ARG A 514 -23.40 16.96 27.08
CA ARG A 514 -23.31 15.59 26.59
C ARG A 514 -22.55 15.46 25.28
N ILE A 515 -22.75 16.37 24.32
CA ILE A 515 -21.95 16.42 23.09
C ILE A 515 -20.46 16.56 23.46
N CYS A 516 -20.14 17.46 24.38
CA CYS A 516 -18.80 17.67 24.91
C CYS A 516 -18.21 16.37 25.50
N ALA A 517 -18.94 15.72 26.41
CA ALA A 517 -18.51 14.47 27.03
C ALA A 517 -18.35 13.32 26.03
N SER A 518 -19.26 13.18 25.07
CA SER A 518 -19.20 12.12 24.05
C SER A 518 -18.02 12.25 23.09
N LEU A 519 -17.55 13.49 22.87
CA LEU A 519 -16.37 13.78 22.05
C LEU A 519 -15.07 13.77 22.86
N GLY A 520 -15.13 13.43 24.16
CA GLY A 520 -13.97 13.41 25.05
C GLY A 520 -13.38 14.79 25.31
N LEU A 521 -14.22 15.84 25.27
CA LEU A 521 -13.80 17.22 25.41
C LEU A 521 -14.12 17.78 26.80
N GLU A 522 -13.39 18.84 27.16
CA GLU A 522 -13.72 19.69 28.32
C GLU A 522 -14.54 20.91 27.87
N ASP A 523 -15.49 21.36 28.70
CA ASP A 523 -16.29 22.58 28.45
C ASP A 523 -15.50 23.84 28.86
N THR A 524 -14.45 24.14 28.11
CA THR A 524 -13.60 25.32 28.29
C THR A 524 -13.65 26.23 27.06
N PRO A 525 -13.30 27.53 27.20
CA PRO A 525 -13.26 28.45 26.06
C PRO A 525 -12.35 27.99 24.91
N VAL A 526 -11.31 27.21 25.21
CA VAL A 526 -10.29 26.72 24.27
C VAL A 526 -10.54 25.31 23.74
N SER A 527 -11.64 24.67 24.15
CA SER A 527 -12.07 23.33 23.72
C SER A 527 -13.49 23.41 23.15
N MET A 528 -14.53 23.03 23.90
CA MET A 528 -15.92 23.12 23.43
C MET A 528 -16.33 24.54 23.08
N GLY A 529 -15.80 25.56 23.77
CA GLY A 529 -16.02 26.97 23.46
C GLY A 529 -15.66 27.34 22.03
N LEU A 530 -14.47 26.95 21.56
CA LEU A 530 -14.02 27.19 20.17
C LEU A 530 -14.94 26.52 19.15
N LEU A 531 -15.38 25.29 19.43
CA LEU A 531 -16.29 24.55 18.54
C LEU A 531 -17.65 25.24 18.44
N LYS A 532 -18.19 25.71 19.58
CA LYS A 532 -19.45 26.48 19.63
C LYS A 532 -19.34 27.76 18.81
N THR A 533 -18.29 28.56 19.05
CA THR A 533 -18.06 29.84 18.34
C THR A 533 -17.96 29.64 16.83
N ARG A 534 -17.10 28.73 16.36
CA ARG A 534 -16.95 28.50 14.91
C ARG A 534 -18.22 27.95 14.25
N THR A 535 -18.93 27.08 14.96
CA THR A 535 -20.21 26.55 14.46
C THR A 535 -21.25 27.66 14.35
N GLN A 536 -21.28 28.59 15.31
CA GLN A 536 -22.14 29.77 15.25
C GLN A 536 -21.77 30.72 14.09
N ASP A 537 -20.47 30.89 13.82
CA ASP A 537 -19.98 31.80 12.78
C ASP A 537 -20.28 31.29 11.36
N TYR A 538 -20.19 29.97 11.14
CA TYR A 538 -20.26 29.40 9.78
C TYR A 538 -21.54 28.60 9.49
N LEU A 539 -22.21 28.03 10.50
CA LEU A 539 -23.42 27.22 10.32
C LEU A 539 -24.67 28.06 10.57
N SER A 540 -25.54 28.17 9.57
CA SER A 540 -26.83 28.84 9.71
C SER A 540 -27.79 28.02 10.58
N GLN A 541 -28.17 28.57 11.74
CA GLN A 541 -29.13 27.99 12.70
C GLN A 541 -28.79 26.56 13.16
N PRO A 542 -27.86 26.42 14.14
CA PRO A 542 -27.56 25.13 14.75
C PRO A 542 -28.82 24.48 15.37
N ALA A 543 -28.95 23.17 15.16
CA ALA A 543 -30.08 22.39 15.68
C ALA A 543 -29.60 20.98 16.08
N ARG A 544 -30.42 20.24 16.82
CA ARG A 544 -30.20 18.83 17.15
C ARG A 544 -30.43 17.94 15.93
N ASN A 545 -29.60 18.13 14.91
CA ASN A 545 -29.62 17.45 13.63
C ASN A 545 -28.24 16.91 13.26
N ILE A 546 -28.19 16.05 12.25
CA ILE A 546 -26.94 15.38 11.86
C ILE A 546 -25.88 16.34 11.32
N SER A 547 -26.29 17.47 10.71
CA SER A 547 -25.36 18.47 10.15
C SER A 547 -24.53 19.12 11.26
N THR A 548 -25.19 19.63 12.30
CA THR A 548 -24.55 20.26 13.45
C THR A 548 -23.64 19.27 14.19
N LEU A 549 -24.10 18.05 14.46
CA LEU A 549 -23.28 17.05 15.16
C LEU A 549 -22.10 16.56 14.33
N SER A 550 -22.24 16.44 13.01
CA SER A 550 -21.12 16.10 12.12
C SER A 550 -20.05 17.18 12.12
N SER A 551 -20.46 18.45 12.22
CA SER A 551 -19.55 19.57 12.38
C SER A 551 -18.77 19.49 13.70
N PHE A 552 -19.45 19.26 14.83
CA PHE A 552 -18.79 19.06 16.12
C PHE A 552 -17.83 17.87 16.09
N TYR A 553 -18.26 16.74 15.52
CA TYR A 553 -17.44 15.55 15.39
C TYR A 553 -16.17 15.79 14.58
N ARG A 554 -16.27 16.43 13.41
CA ARG A 554 -15.10 16.75 12.57
C ARG A 554 -14.12 17.66 13.31
N GLN A 555 -14.64 18.72 13.93
CA GLN A 555 -13.82 19.68 14.66
C GLN A 555 -13.12 19.08 15.90
N ALA A 556 -13.72 18.07 16.52
CA ALA A 556 -13.16 17.37 17.68
C ALA A 556 -12.17 16.25 17.29
N THR A 557 -12.47 15.49 16.24
CA THR A 557 -11.68 14.28 15.89
C THR A 557 -10.51 14.56 14.95
N LEU A 558 -10.60 15.57 14.09
CA LEU A 558 -9.52 15.94 13.17
C LEU A 558 -8.23 16.37 13.88
N PRO A 559 -8.25 17.23 14.92
CA PRO A 559 -7.04 17.56 15.69
C PRO A 559 -6.35 16.33 16.28
N GLY A 560 -7.15 15.39 16.80
CA GLY A 560 -6.67 14.14 17.40
C GLY A 560 -5.85 13.28 16.45
N LEU A 561 -6.18 13.27 15.14
CA LEU A 561 -5.40 12.57 14.11
C LEU A 561 -3.93 13.01 14.10
N PHE A 562 -3.70 14.31 14.28
CA PHE A 562 -2.38 14.92 14.25
C PHE A 562 -1.70 14.98 15.63
N ALA A 563 -2.36 14.46 16.67
CA ALA A 563 -2.00 14.62 18.08
C ALA A 563 -1.92 16.09 18.51
N LEU A 564 -2.86 16.91 18.06
CA LEU A 564 -3.01 18.31 18.45
C LEU A 564 -4.24 18.48 19.37
N SER A 565 -4.15 19.43 20.31
CA SER A 565 -5.34 19.96 20.97
C SER A 565 -6.21 20.76 19.99
N ILE A 566 -7.49 20.97 20.33
CA ILE A 566 -8.42 21.79 19.54
C ILE A 566 -7.84 23.19 19.30
N ASN A 567 -7.30 23.81 20.35
CA ASN A 567 -6.72 25.15 20.29
C ASN A 567 -5.46 25.20 19.41
N GLU A 568 -4.56 24.23 19.53
CA GLU A 568 -3.37 24.17 18.67
C GLU A 568 -3.72 23.98 17.20
N CYS A 569 -4.71 23.11 16.91
CA CYS A 569 -5.21 22.93 15.56
C CYS A 569 -5.84 24.22 15.02
N ASP A 570 -6.69 24.89 15.80
CA ASP A 570 -7.29 26.17 15.39
C ASP A 570 -6.24 27.25 15.08
N GLN A 571 -5.26 27.38 15.96
CA GLN A 571 -4.13 28.30 15.80
C GLN A 571 -3.32 28.01 14.54
N LEU A 572 -3.07 26.73 14.25
CA LEU A 572 -2.30 26.30 13.08
C LEU A 572 -3.07 26.51 11.79
N VAL A 573 -4.34 26.10 11.74
CA VAL A 573 -5.24 26.30 10.60
C VAL A 573 -5.39 27.78 10.26
N HIS A 574 -5.49 28.64 11.28
CA HIS A 574 -5.52 30.08 11.09
C HIS A 574 -4.23 30.64 10.49
N MET A 575 -3.06 30.12 10.89
CA MET A 575 -1.78 30.52 10.30
C MET A 575 -1.62 30.07 8.84
N LEU A 576 -2.19 28.92 8.48
CA LEU A 576 -2.05 28.34 7.13
C LEU A 576 -3.00 28.97 6.09
N GLY A 577 -4.20 29.38 6.50
CA GLY A 577 -5.20 29.87 5.53
C GLY A 577 -6.35 30.67 6.14
N GLY A 578 -6.12 31.25 7.33
CA GLY A 578 -7.02 32.24 7.92
C GLY A 578 -8.43 31.72 8.23
N ALA A 579 -9.44 32.54 7.95
CA ALA A 579 -10.84 32.22 8.20
C ALA A 579 -11.39 31.15 7.25
N ASP A 580 -10.87 31.07 6.02
CA ASP A 580 -11.33 30.09 5.02
C ASP A 580 -11.01 28.66 5.46
N TYR A 581 -9.81 28.42 6.00
CA TYR A 581 -9.45 27.10 6.49
C TYR A 581 -10.20 26.73 7.77
N ARG A 582 -10.48 27.70 8.65
CA ARG A 582 -11.35 27.48 9.82
C ARG A 582 -12.76 27.06 9.38
N ARG A 583 -13.29 27.69 8.33
CA ARG A 583 -14.58 27.33 7.74
C ARG A 583 -14.60 25.89 7.24
N GLN A 584 -13.51 25.42 6.61
CA GLN A 584 -13.38 24.04 6.11
C GLN A 584 -13.49 22.98 7.23
N LEU A 585 -13.12 23.31 8.48
CA LEU A 585 -13.32 22.41 9.62
C LEU A 585 -14.80 22.28 10.03
N VAL A 586 -15.61 23.32 9.78
CA VAL A 586 -17.03 23.35 10.17
C VAL A 586 -17.92 22.86 9.05
N ILE A 587 -17.69 23.35 7.83
CA ILE A 587 -18.42 23.03 6.60
C ILE A 587 -17.39 22.81 5.49
N PRO A 588 -16.92 21.57 5.30
CA PRO A 588 -15.95 21.25 4.28
C PRO A 588 -16.59 21.43 2.90
N ALA A 589 -15.78 21.84 1.95
CA ALA A 589 -16.14 21.87 0.55
C ALA A 589 -14.99 21.29 -0.28
N LEU A 590 -15.32 20.62 -1.38
CA LEU A 590 -14.37 20.35 -2.46
C LEU A 590 -14.59 21.36 -3.58
N ARG A 591 -13.51 21.80 -4.20
CA ARG A 591 -13.59 22.67 -5.39
C ARG A 591 -14.14 21.90 -6.60
N THR A 592 -14.44 22.60 -7.69
CA THR A 592 -14.89 21.96 -8.95
C THR A 592 -13.90 20.90 -9.45
N SER A 593 -14.41 19.73 -9.86
CA SER A 593 -13.57 18.65 -10.41
C SER A 593 -12.65 19.13 -11.53
N GLY A 594 -11.40 18.69 -11.52
CA GLY A 594 -10.36 19.08 -12.48
C GLY A 594 -9.74 20.47 -12.25
N SER A 595 -10.26 21.27 -11.30
CA SER A 595 -9.64 22.54 -10.93
C SER A 595 -8.56 22.37 -9.86
N ASN A 596 -7.54 23.23 -9.87
CA ASN A 596 -6.61 23.34 -8.74
C ASN A 596 -7.11 24.32 -7.67
N SER A 597 -7.94 25.31 -8.02
CA SER A 597 -8.33 26.45 -7.17
C SER A 597 -9.86 26.57 -7.00
N PRO A 598 -10.38 27.11 -5.88
CA PRO A 598 -9.67 27.54 -4.67
C PRO A 598 -9.17 26.36 -3.82
N PRO A 599 -8.26 26.60 -2.84
CA PRO A 599 -7.88 25.59 -1.87
C PRO A 599 -9.10 25.05 -1.11
N ASP A 600 -9.13 23.75 -0.90
CA ASP A 600 -10.29 23.04 -0.37
C ASP A 600 -9.94 22.17 0.83
N PHE A 601 -10.93 21.46 1.39
CA PHE A 601 -10.74 20.67 2.62
C PHE A 601 -9.58 19.65 2.51
N LEU A 602 -9.35 19.07 1.33
CA LEU A 602 -8.27 18.09 1.14
C LEU A 602 -6.89 18.74 1.22
N ASP A 603 -6.75 19.98 0.72
CA ASP A 603 -5.50 20.72 0.87
C ASP A 603 -5.24 21.06 2.32
N VAL A 604 -6.27 21.47 3.07
CA VAL A 604 -6.13 21.77 4.51
C VAL A 604 -5.57 20.56 5.25
N LEU A 605 -6.04 19.34 4.95
CA LEU A 605 -5.51 18.10 5.55
C LEU A 605 -4.04 17.87 5.19
N MET A 606 -3.67 18.02 3.92
CA MET A 606 -2.28 17.82 3.48
C MET A 606 -1.33 18.87 4.06
N GLN A 607 -1.78 20.12 4.18
CA GLN A 607 -0.99 21.22 4.75
C GLN A 607 -0.86 21.10 6.28
N LEU A 608 -1.90 20.61 6.96
CA LEU A 608 -1.81 20.28 8.38
C LEU A 608 -0.82 19.14 8.64
N ASP A 609 -0.88 18.07 7.85
CA ASP A 609 0.08 16.97 7.95
C ASP A 609 1.53 17.45 7.79
N TRP A 610 1.78 18.29 6.77
CA TRP A 610 3.08 18.93 6.56
C TRP A 610 3.50 19.78 7.76
N ALA A 611 2.65 20.71 8.19
CA ALA A 611 3.00 21.66 9.23
C ALA A 611 3.27 20.97 10.57
N VAL A 612 2.48 19.94 10.91
CA VAL A 612 2.67 19.13 12.13
C VAL A 612 3.95 18.31 12.05
N THR A 613 4.25 17.72 10.89
CA THR A 613 5.50 16.98 10.68
C THR A 613 6.70 17.92 10.85
N TRP A 614 6.66 19.10 10.22
CA TRP A 614 7.70 20.11 10.34
C TRP A 614 7.88 20.65 11.77
N LEU A 615 6.79 20.88 12.51
CA LEU A 615 6.85 21.29 13.92
C LEU A 615 7.53 20.22 14.80
N LYS A 616 7.20 18.94 14.56
CA LYS A 616 7.82 17.81 15.27
C LYS A 616 9.32 17.70 14.96
N GLU A 617 9.72 17.81 13.70
CA GLU A 617 11.12 17.75 13.26
C GLU A 617 11.94 18.94 13.76
N SER A 618 11.37 20.15 13.72
CA SER A 618 11.99 21.38 14.22
C SER A 618 11.95 21.53 15.74
N LYS A 619 11.33 20.57 16.46
CA LYS A 619 11.14 20.59 17.92
C LYS A 619 10.51 21.90 18.42
N THR A 620 9.59 22.46 17.62
CA THR A 620 8.91 23.73 17.89
C THR A 620 7.43 23.49 18.13
N SER A 621 6.81 24.28 19.01
CA SER A 621 5.35 24.23 19.25
C SER A 621 4.60 25.30 18.45
N THR A 622 3.31 25.10 18.20
CA THR A 622 2.43 26.08 17.54
C THR A 622 2.48 27.44 18.26
N SER A 623 2.44 27.44 19.59
CA SER A 623 2.51 28.69 20.39
C SER A 623 3.88 29.35 20.33
N GLN A 624 4.97 28.60 20.18
CA GLN A 624 6.30 29.18 19.97
C GLN A 624 6.43 29.80 18.58
N LEU A 625 5.94 29.13 17.54
CA LEU A 625 5.95 29.64 16.19
C LEU A 625 5.13 30.94 16.08
N ARG A 626 3.94 30.98 16.68
CA ARG A 626 3.10 32.18 16.72
C ARG A 626 3.79 33.37 17.39
N ARG A 627 4.47 33.14 18.51
CA ARG A 627 5.28 34.18 19.17
C ARG A 627 6.43 34.65 18.30
N GLN A 628 7.12 33.74 17.62
CA GLN A 628 8.22 34.09 16.69
C GLN A 628 7.73 34.89 15.48
N LEU A 629 6.54 34.59 14.99
CA LEU A 629 5.87 35.31 13.91
C LEU A 629 5.14 36.58 14.39
N LEU A 630 5.24 36.93 15.68
CA LEU A 630 4.59 38.09 16.30
C LEU A 630 3.06 38.11 16.07
N LEU A 631 2.44 36.94 16.00
CA LEU A 631 0.99 36.78 15.79
C LEU A 631 0.20 36.80 17.09
N ASP A 632 0.87 36.61 18.21
CA ASP A 632 0.27 36.74 19.53
C ASP A 632 0.37 38.21 19.95
N THR A 633 -0.79 38.84 20.15
CA THR A 633 -0.91 40.21 20.68
C THR A 633 -0.69 40.28 22.18
N ALA A 634 -0.18 39.19 22.78
CA ALA A 634 0.04 39.12 24.21
C ALA A 634 1.02 40.23 24.64
N PRO A 635 0.66 41.05 25.64
CA PRO A 635 1.55 42.08 26.14
C PRO A 635 2.90 41.44 26.53
N PRO A 636 4.03 42.13 26.27
CA PRO A 636 5.33 41.61 26.67
C PRO A 636 5.31 41.28 28.17
N PRO A 637 6.07 40.26 28.63
CA PRO A 637 6.16 39.93 30.05
C PRO A 637 6.44 41.20 30.88
N ALA A 638 5.92 41.25 32.11
CA ALA A 638 6.04 42.45 32.96
C ALA A 638 7.48 42.96 33.10
N SER A 639 8.48 42.06 33.08
CA SER A 639 9.90 42.40 33.07
C SER A 639 10.36 43.12 31.79
N VAL A 640 9.83 42.72 30.64
CA VAL A 640 10.10 43.35 29.33
C VAL A 640 9.35 44.68 29.23
N GLN A 641 8.11 44.76 29.72
CA GLN A 641 7.39 46.03 29.82
C GLN A 641 8.10 47.03 30.74
N ALA A 642 8.59 46.58 31.90
CA ALA A 642 9.37 47.42 32.81
C ALA A 642 10.66 47.91 32.16
N ARG A 643 11.36 47.06 31.38
CA ARG A 643 12.53 47.46 30.60
C ARG A 643 12.20 48.44 29.48
N LEU A 644 11.11 48.20 28.74
CA LEU A 644 10.65 49.11 27.69
C LEU A 644 10.25 50.47 28.28
N ALA A 645 9.56 50.47 29.42
CA ALA A 645 9.23 51.69 30.15
C ALA A 645 10.51 52.43 30.59
N GLN A 646 11.50 51.73 31.15
CA GLN A 646 12.80 52.32 31.50
C GLN A 646 13.51 52.91 30.28
N VAL A 647 13.56 52.18 29.17
CA VAL A 647 14.16 52.68 27.92
C VAL A 647 13.40 53.89 27.38
N HIS A 648 12.07 53.89 27.46
CA HIS A 648 11.23 55.01 27.05
C HIS A 648 11.44 56.25 27.93
N THR A 649 11.56 56.07 29.25
CA THR A 649 11.89 57.16 30.19
C THR A 649 13.28 57.72 29.91
N VAL A 650 14.26 56.87 29.62
CA VAL A 650 15.61 57.32 29.22
C VAL A 650 15.55 58.08 27.89
N LEU A 651 14.80 57.60 26.90
CA LEU A 651 14.64 58.26 25.60
C LEU A 651 13.93 59.62 25.71
N GLN A 652 12.88 59.72 26.54
CA GLN A 652 12.23 61.00 26.83
C GLN A 652 13.14 61.95 27.60
N GLY A 653 13.87 61.45 28.60
CA GLY A 653 14.89 62.24 29.30
C GLY A 653 16.00 62.72 28.37
N THR A 654 16.40 61.92 27.36
CA THR A 654 17.39 62.35 26.36
C THR A 654 16.90 63.49 25.46
N GLN A 655 15.59 63.67 25.26
CA GLN A 655 15.05 64.82 24.54
C GLN A 655 15.26 66.13 25.29
N GLU A 656 15.30 66.10 26.64
CA GLU A 656 15.62 67.28 27.46
C GLU A 656 17.11 67.67 27.40
N TYR A 657 17.98 66.74 26.94
CA TYR A 657 19.42 66.97 26.76
C TYR A 657 19.80 67.31 25.31
N PHE A 658 18.84 67.38 24.39
CA PHE A 658 19.08 67.93 23.05
C PHE A 658 19.17 69.46 23.15
N LEU A 659 20.39 69.98 23.15
CA LEU A 659 20.63 71.42 22.99
C LEU A 659 20.15 71.82 21.57
N PRO A 660 19.16 72.72 21.43
CA PRO A 660 18.80 73.25 20.13
C PRO A 660 20.00 73.98 19.52
N GLN A 661 20.15 73.90 18.21
CA GLN A 661 21.33 74.39 17.49
C GLN A 661 21.59 75.88 17.75
N THR A 662 20.52 76.65 17.96
CA THR A 662 20.56 78.07 18.36
C THR A 662 21.22 78.31 19.71
N MET A 663 21.11 77.38 20.66
CA MET A 663 21.76 77.49 21.98
C MET A 663 23.23 77.07 21.93
N LEU A 664 23.58 76.18 21.00
CA LEU A 664 24.97 75.83 20.68
C LEU A 664 25.70 76.99 20.00
N ASP A 665 25.00 77.77 19.17
CA ASP A 665 25.56 78.95 18.50
C ASP A 665 25.75 80.14 19.46
N GLU A 666 24.97 80.21 20.54
CA GLU A 666 25.13 81.20 21.64
C GLU A 666 26.26 80.85 22.62
N LEU A 667 26.63 79.58 22.70
CA LEU A 667 27.79 79.13 23.46
C LEU A 667 29.02 79.41 22.59
N ASP A 668 29.88 80.34 23.02
CA ASP A 668 31.09 80.80 22.32
C ASP A 668 32.16 79.67 22.26
N LEU A 669 31.81 78.56 21.62
CA LEU A 669 32.54 77.31 21.61
C LEU A 669 33.77 77.43 20.67
N PRO A 670 34.89 76.77 21.02
CA PRO A 670 36.10 76.84 20.20
C PRO A 670 35.83 76.39 18.78
N GLN A 671 36.02 77.30 17.82
CA GLN A 671 35.97 77.01 16.39
C GLN A 671 37.38 76.62 15.93
N ALA A 672 37.48 75.66 15.02
CA ALA A 672 38.78 75.29 14.45
C ALA A 672 39.37 76.48 13.66
N GLU A 673 40.67 76.72 13.80
CA GLU A 673 41.37 77.77 13.04
C GLU A 673 41.19 77.56 11.53
N ALA A 674 41.03 78.65 10.77
CA ALA A 674 40.69 78.62 9.34
C ALA A 674 41.70 77.85 8.44
N SER A 675 42.90 77.55 8.95
CA SER A 675 43.93 76.75 8.28
C SER A 675 43.68 75.24 8.38
N ALA A 676 42.82 74.77 9.29
CA ALA A 676 42.55 73.36 9.55
C ALA A 676 41.21 72.91 8.93
N LYS A 677 41.16 72.77 7.60
CA LYS A 677 39.96 72.40 6.81
C LYS A 677 39.31 71.03 7.12
N HIS A 678 39.79 70.27 8.10
CA HIS A 678 39.31 68.91 8.39
C HIS A 678 38.98 68.62 9.86
N LEU A 679 38.84 69.63 10.71
CA LEU A 679 38.35 69.45 12.08
C LEU A 679 37.09 70.28 12.33
N GLU A 680 35.99 69.88 11.70
CA GLU A 680 34.67 70.20 12.25
C GLU A 680 34.51 69.35 13.51
N LEU A 681 34.62 69.97 14.69
CA LEU A 681 34.28 69.32 15.95
C LEU A 681 32.75 69.33 16.09
N PRO A 682 32.07 68.17 16.00
CA PRO A 682 30.63 68.12 16.17
C PRO A 682 30.32 68.24 17.66
N TRP A 683 30.27 69.47 18.17
CA TRP A 683 30.09 69.79 19.58
C TRP A 683 28.81 69.18 20.15
N ASN A 684 27.75 69.09 19.35
CA ASN A 684 26.52 68.37 19.67
C ASN A 684 26.77 66.88 20.01
N MET A 685 27.66 66.21 19.29
CA MET A 685 28.00 64.79 19.49
C MET A 685 28.94 64.58 20.68
N LEU A 686 29.86 65.53 20.92
CA LEU A 686 30.79 65.52 22.05
C LEU A 686 30.08 65.81 23.38
N LEU A 687 29.21 66.83 23.42
CA LEU A 687 28.36 67.14 24.57
C LEU A 687 27.34 66.03 24.83
N GLY A 688 26.74 65.48 23.77
CA GLY A 688 25.86 64.30 23.86
C GLY A 688 26.56 63.09 24.47
N LYS A 689 27.82 62.80 24.09
CA LYS A 689 28.64 61.72 24.69
C LYS A 689 28.96 61.98 26.17
N ALA A 690 29.27 63.21 26.55
CA ALA A 690 29.56 63.57 27.94
C ALA A 690 28.32 63.46 28.85
N LEU A 691 27.16 63.90 28.35
CA LEU A 691 25.86 63.81 29.03
C LEU A 691 25.37 62.35 29.12
N LEU A 692 25.53 61.54 28.07
CA LEU A 692 25.25 60.10 28.15
C LEU A 692 26.21 59.38 29.14
N GLY A 693 27.43 59.88 29.30
CA GLY A 693 28.38 59.42 30.32
C GLY A 693 27.90 59.66 31.76
N SER A 694 27.14 60.72 32.03
CA SER A 694 26.53 60.97 33.34
C SER A 694 25.25 60.13 33.57
N VAL A 695 24.47 59.87 32.53
CA VAL A 695 23.33 58.92 32.58
C VAL A 695 23.79 57.48 32.81
N ARG A 696 25.00 57.11 32.37
CA ARG A 696 25.60 55.79 32.64
C ARG A 696 25.78 55.50 34.14
N LYS A 697 25.93 56.53 34.99
CA LYS A 697 25.94 56.39 36.47
C LYS A 697 24.56 56.15 37.07
N VAL A 698 23.49 56.52 36.37
CA VAL A 698 22.09 56.28 36.81
C VAL A 698 21.68 54.83 36.52
N LEU A 699 22.20 54.23 35.43
CA LEU A 699 21.95 52.83 35.08
C LEU A 699 22.78 51.81 35.88
N SER A 700 23.87 52.23 36.55
CA SER A 700 24.71 51.34 37.38
C SER A 700 24.27 51.26 38.85
N GLN A 701 23.21 51.98 39.25
CA GLN A 701 22.58 51.87 40.56
C GLN A 701 21.23 51.15 40.47
N ALA A 702 21.23 49.93 39.96
CA ALA A 702 20.19 48.96 40.32
C ALA A 702 20.74 48.13 41.49
N PRO A 703 20.00 47.96 42.61
CA PRO A 703 20.45 47.10 43.68
C PRO A 703 20.50 45.66 43.16
N HIS A 704 21.67 45.02 43.27
CA HIS A 704 21.73 43.58 43.43
C HIS A 704 20.93 43.22 44.70
N SER A 705 19.70 42.76 44.50
CA SER A 705 18.99 41.88 45.43
C SER A 705 18.58 40.67 44.58
N ALA A 706 19.31 39.55 44.62
CA ALA A 706 19.41 38.56 45.69
C ALA A 706 18.05 37.90 46.01
N GLY A 707 17.86 36.70 45.47
CA GLY A 707 17.15 35.61 46.17
C GLY A 707 15.81 35.15 45.61
N GLN A 708 15.86 33.92 45.08
CA GLN A 708 14.80 32.92 44.82
C GLN A 708 14.01 32.99 43.52
#